data_AF-A0A7X7DG09-F1
#
_entry.id   AF-A0A7X7DG09-F1
#
_cell.length_a   1.000
_cell.length_b   1.000
_cell.length_c   1.000
_cell.angle_alpha   90.00
_cell.angle_beta   90.00
_cell.angle_gamma   90.00
#
_symmetry.space_group_name_H-M   'P 1'
#
loop_
_entity.id
_entity.type
_entity.pdbx_description
1 polymer ?
#
loop_
_entity_poly.entity_id
_entity_poly.type
_entity_poly.pdbx_seq_one_letter_code
_entity_poly.pdbx_strand_id
1 'polypeptide(L)'
;MTPPPAAVPAFTLLHPRAKPAIVWRDTPLSYSDLLTHAAALAALYPSAPGDRVVIFSENRPEWIAALYAIWRNRGVVVPVDAFSPAGEVAYILEQTGPVAAFCSSKTLPVLKDALRGLPELAPQILCFDVEEFPPVPFGAGLAEPLASGAADELAAILYTSGTTGAPKGVMLNFGNLLTNLESVCDRVPIFRPESRIFALLPLHHILPLMGCILAPLYSGGTIVLAHSLDPAEMISTMKQHRVTILIGVPRLYALFRKAIIDKLFHSPIGRLLYRLSAAIGRLGVSRVLLRPVQKKFGGSLRQMVSGGAPLDRAVARDLAICGFEILEGYGMTECAPMITFPRPGAIRLGSCGNPCLPDSVRIENGEVLARGPHVFPGYWKNPDATAEAIQDGWLHTGDVGYLDSDDYLFITGRKKEIIVLPNGKKVNPAELEDKLMTLSPDIKDVAVTFRDDLLHALIQPVSGFLGGVPAQQAEHFRWNLLEPYNRLAPPAKKITQLTIVSVDLPKTRLGKLKRHELAALAVGTFSGDSTPEPKPADLGPAYVAFDRFLRTELECLRVSPGAHWEMDLALDSLARLSVLVFIEKTFGVKLPESVFQEYPTVLALAKHADENRIFFRQGAGAWDSLLKARPEDPQMDLPRSTWVHPFLKTLLGCLLRLCFRVRAEGQAHLPTHEPCILVANHQSYIDGLFVSMFLTNPFLRRTYYYAKRKHVKKGLLEWLAGRCNVIVVEVGRDVQISIQMMVQAVRRGGNLLIFPEGTRSADGQIGDFRSTFAAMALELDVPVIPVAISGAIRALPRGKRLPRFLTRVTVRFLPRMSADNRTSEVNLAEATRELIAQHLS
;
A
#
# COMPACT_ATOMS: atom_id res chain seq x y z
N MET A 1 9.84 -47.05 -2.19
CA MET A 1 10.48 -46.77 -3.49
C MET A 1 9.53 -47.25 -4.58
N THR A 2 8.84 -46.34 -5.25
CA THR A 2 8.20 -46.64 -6.54
C THR A 2 9.30 -47.01 -7.54
N PRO A 3 9.10 -48.01 -8.41
CA PRO A 3 10.07 -48.30 -9.46
C PRO A 3 10.29 -47.03 -10.29
N PRO A 4 11.54 -46.78 -10.76
CA PRO A 4 11.79 -45.66 -11.66
C PRO A 4 10.84 -45.81 -12.87
N PRO A 5 10.22 -44.71 -13.34
CA PRO A 5 9.42 -44.78 -14.56
C PRO A 5 10.27 -45.39 -15.67
N ALA A 6 9.68 -46.27 -16.48
CA ALA A 6 10.35 -46.84 -17.64
C ALA A 6 10.95 -45.69 -18.47
N ALA A 7 12.24 -45.81 -18.83
CA ALA A 7 12.93 -44.78 -19.57
C ALA A 7 12.14 -44.43 -20.85
N VAL A 8 11.68 -43.19 -20.95
CA VAL A 8 10.98 -42.74 -22.16
C VAL A 8 12.03 -42.69 -23.28
N PRO A 9 11.80 -43.42 -24.39
CA PRO A 9 12.78 -43.54 -25.46
C PRO A 9 13.03 -42.19 -26.14
N ALA A 10 14.10 -42.12 -26.93
CA ALA A 10 14.35 -40.98 -27.80
C ALA A 10 13.14 -40.67 -28.69
N PHE A 11 12.89 -39.37 -28.90
CA PHE A 11 11.83 -38.85 -29.76
C PHE A 11 12.42 -37.95 -30.84
N THR A 12 11.63 -37.58 -31.85
CA THR A 12 12.12 -36.69 -32.90
C THR A 12 12.08 -35.24 -32.42
N LEU A 13 13.26 -34.59 -32.33
CA LEU A 13 13.38 -33.16 -32.00
C LEU A 13 12.91 -32.28 -33.15
N LEU A 14 13.27 -32.66 -34.38
CA LEU A 14 13.02 -31.85 -35.56
C LEU A 14 12.84 -32.72 -36.80
N HIS A 15 11.69 -32.57 -37.45
CA HIS A 15 11.39 -33.23 -38.73
C HIS A 15 11.83 -32.38 -39.92
N PRO A 16 12.41 -32.97 -40.97
CA PRO A 16 12.74 -32.27 -42.20
C PRO A 16 11.46 -31.83 -42.92
N ARG A 17 11.43 -30.58 -43.39
CA ARG A 17 10.31 -30.00 -44.13
C ARG A 17 10.87 -28.93 -45.07
N ALA A 18 10.30 -28.85 -46.28
CA ALA A 18 10.62 -27.76 -47.22
C ALA A 18 10.05 -26.38 -46.78
N LYS A 19 9.13 -26.38 -45.81
CA LYS A 19 8.54 -25.15 -45.26
C LYS A 19 9.59 -24.33 -44.48
N PRO A 20 9.50 -22.98 -44.45
CA PRO A 20 10.33 -22.16 -43.58
C PRO A 20 10.20 -22.51 -42.09
N ALA A 21 11.32 -22.86 -41.47
CA ALA A 21 11.50 -22.97 -40.02
C ALA A 21 11.80 -21.61 -39.40
N ILE A 22 12.75 -20.87 -39.99
CA ILE A 22 13.20 -19.56 -39.50
C ILE A 22 13.08 -18.56 -40.65
N VAL A 23 12.66 -17.35 -40.34
CA VAL A 23 12.73 -16.18 -41.21
C VAL A 23 13.52 -15.12 -40.48
N TRP A 24 14.66 -14.73 -41.04
CA TRP A 24 15.49 -13.67 -40.50
C TRP A 24 15.71 -12.62 -41.58
N ARG A 25 15.35 -11.36 -41.26
CA ARG A 25 15.18 -10.29 -42.26
C ARG A 25 14.17 -10.72 -43.34
N ASP A 26 14.63 -10.95 -44.56
CA ASP A 26 13.83 -11.41 -45.71
C ASP A 26 14.23 -12.81 -46.20
N THR A 27 15.10 -13.48 -45.46
CA THR A 27 15.67 -14.76 -45.87
C THR A 27 14.98 -15.91 -45.13
N PRO A 28 14.19 -16.75 -45.83
CA PRO A 28 13.60 -17.94 -45.24
C PRO A 28 14.62 -19.09 -45.21
N LEU A 29 14.74 -19.73 -44.06
CA LEU A 29 15.47 -20.97 -43.84
C LEU A 29 14.46 -22.10 -43.59
N SER A 30 14.49 -23.15 -44.40
CA SER A 30 13.59 -24.29 -44.20
C SER A 30 14.01 -25.17 -43.02
N TYR A 31 13.14 -26.10 -42.61
CA TYR A 31 13.51 -27.10 -41.60
C TYR A 31 14.68 -27.97 -42.09
N SER A 32 14.67 -28.33 -43.38
CA SER A 32 15.76 -29.12 -43.98
C SER A 32 17.07 -28.34 -44.02
N ASP A 33 17.03 -27.04 -44.31
CA ASP A 33 18.21 -26.19 -44.28
C ASP A 33 18.79 -26.08 -42.85
N LEU A 34 17.92 -25.89 -41.85
CA LEU A 34 18.32 -25.86 -40.44
C LEU A 34 18.97 -27.17 -40.00
N LEU A 35 18.41 -28.32 -40.38
CA LEU A 35 18.98 -29.65 -40.09
C LEU A 35 20.33 -29.86 -40.79
N THR A 36 20.45 -29.40 -42.03
CA THR A 36 21.69 -29.47 -42.81
C THR A 36 22.77 -28.59 -42.18
N HIS A 37 22.42 -27.38 -41.74
CA HIS A 37 23.36 -26.50 -41.05
C HIS A 37 23.80 -27.09 -39.72
N ALA A 38 22.85 -27.59 -38.92
CA ALA A 38 23.15 -28.27 -37.66
C ALA A 38 24.09 -29.47 -37.86
N ALA A 39 23.93 -30.24 -38.94
CA ALA A 39 24.83 -31.34 -39.28
C ALA A 39 26.25 -30.85 -39.59
N ALA A 40 26.38 -29.78 -40.39
CA ALA A 40 27.68 -29.19 -40.72
C ALA A 40 28.37 -28.64 -39.46
N LEU A 41 27.63 -27.96 -38.58
CA LEU A 41 28.18 -27.41 -37.33
C LEU A 41 28.59 -28.51 -36.34
N ALA A 42 27.84 -29.61 -36.28
CA ALA A 42 28.15 -30.75 -35.42
C ALA A 42 29.49 -31.42 -35.79
N ALA A 43 29.89 -31.34 -37.06
CA ALA A 43 31.16 -31.88 -37.54
C ALA A 43 32.39 -30.99 -37.25
N LEU A 44 32.19 -29.76 -36.76
CA LEU A 44 33.29 -28.82 -36.54
C LEU A 44 34.11 -29.10 -35.28
N TYR A 45 33.56 -29.83 -34.31
CA TYR A 45 34.20 -30.06 -33.02
C TYR A 45 33.99 -31.50 -32.53
N PRO A 46 34.97 -32.08 -31.84
CA PRO A 46 34.80 -33.37 -31.19
C PRO A 46 33.86 -33.22 -29.99
N SER A 47 32.92 -34.14 -29.85
CA SER A 47 32.00 -34.19 -28.70
C SER A 47 31.58 -35.63 -28.45
N ALA A 48 31.71 -36.08 -27.21
CA ALA A 48 31.09 -37.30 -26.72
C ALA A 48 29.68 -37.00 -26.17
N PRO A 49 28.79 -38.01 -26.06
CA PRO A 49 27.53 -37.85 -25.37
C PRO A 49 27.72 -37.32 -23.94
N GLY A 50 26.96 -36.29 -23.56
CA GLY A 50 27.08 -35.62 -22.26
C GLY A 50 28.12 -34.50 -22.18
N ASP A 51 28.91 -34.28 -23.24
CA ASP A 51 29.84 -33.15 -23.26
C ASP A 51 29.12 -31.81 -23.28
N ARG A 52 29.62 -30.85 -22.51
CA ARG A 52 29.03 -29.51 -22.42
C ARG A 52 29.57 -28.65 -23.55
N VAL A 53 28.69 -27.94 -24.23
CA VAL A 53 29.05 -26.98 -25.27
C VAL A 53 28.38 -25.65 -24.98
N VAL A 54 29.18 -24.59 -24.92
CA VAL A 54 28.70 -23.25 -24.61
C VAL A 54 28.21 -22.55 -25.87
N ILE A 55 27.09 -21.83 -25.79
CA ILE A 55 26.69 -20.85 -26.79
C ILE A 55 26.66 -19.47 -26.14
N PHE A 56 27.63 -18.63 -26.47
CA PHE A 56 27.77 -17.26 -25.97
C PHE A 56 27.66 -16.28 -27.15
N SER A 57 26.44 -16.00 -27.57
CA SER A 57 26.14 -15.12 -28.71
C SER A 57 24.72 -14.56 -28.60
N GLU A 58 24.49 -13.41 -29.22
CA GLU A 58 23.18 -12.84 -29.43
C GLU A 58 22.28 -13.74 -30.32
N ASN A 59 20.98 -13.44 -30.33
CA ASN A 59 20.03 -14.17 -31.16
C ASN A 59 20.37 -14.06 -32.66
N ARG A 60 20.60 -15.19 -33.32
CA ARG A 60 20.85 -15.31 -34.77
C ARG A 60 20.48 -16.72 -35.27
N PRO A 61 20.26 -16.94 -36.57
CA PRO A 61 19.94 -18.27 -37.10
C PRO A 61 20.98 -19.34 -36.72
N GLU A 62 22.26 -18.97 -36.73
CA GLU A 62 23.38 -19.85 -36.38
C GLU A 62 23.33 -20.31 -34.92
N TRP A 63 22.76 -19.50 -34.01
CA TRP A 63 22.54 -19.87 -32.62
C TRP A 63 21.59 -21.08 -32.54
N ILE A 64 20.52 -21.05 -33.33
CA ILE A 64 19.52 -22.13 -33.39
C ILE A 64 20.11 -23.36 -34.07
N ALA A 65 20.91 -23.18 -35.14
CA ALA A 65 21.63 -24.29 -35.76
C ALA A 65 22.63 -24.94 -34.79
N ALA A 66 23.37 -24.15 -34.00
CA ALA A 66 24.31 -24.64 -32.99
C ALA A 66 23.61 -25.43 -31.88
N LEU A 67 22.45 -24.96 -31.41
CA LEU A 67 21.60 -25.72 -30.46
C LEU A 67 21.34 -27.14 -30.96
N TYR A 68 20.85 -27.29 -32.20
CA TYR A 68 20.55 -28.59 -32.78
C TYR A 68 21.82 -29.38 -33.14
N ALA A 69 22.93 -28.72 -33.46
CA ALA A 69 24.23 -29.35 -33.68
C ALA A 69 24.76 -30.03 -32.42
N ILE A 70 24.63 -29.36 -31.27
CA ILE A 70 25.02 -29.90 -29.97
C ILE A 70 24.19 -31.13 -29.63
N TRP A 71 22.86 -31.06 -29.79
CA TRP A 71 21.99 -32.22 -29.56
C TRP A 71 22.22 -33.36 -30.55
N ARG A 72 22.61 -33.08 -31.80
CA ARG A 72 23.04 -34.11 -32.76
C ARG A 72 24.25 -34.90 -32.27
N ASN A 73 25.17 -34.24 -31.59
CA ASN A 73 26.31 -34.88 -30.93
C ASN A 73 25.97 -35.47 -29.55
N ARG A 74 24.69 -35.45 -29.14
CA ARG A 74 24.22 -35.80 -27.79
C ARG A 74 24.93 -35.00 -26.69
N GLY A 75 25.39 -33.80 -27.02
CA GLY A 75 25.98 -32.86 -26.07
C GLY A 75 24.92 -32.10 -25.27
N VAL A 76 25.39 -31.46 -24.20
CA VAL A 76 24.60 -30.64 -23.28
C VAL A 76 24.82 -29.17 -23.62
N VAL A 77 23.73 -28.47 -23.91
CA VAL A 77 23.77 -27.07 -24.31
C VAL A 77 23.90 -26.18 -23.07
N VAL A 78 24.88 -25.27 -23.06
CA VAL A 78 25.07 -24.28 -21.99
C VAL A 78 24.92 -22.88 -22.61
N PRO A 79 23.71 -22.32 -22.65
CA PRO A 79 23.51 -21.01 -23.24
C PRO A 79 23.90 -19.92 -22.24
N VAL A 80 24.64 -18.91 -22.72
CA VAL A 80 25.15 -17.80 -21.91
C VAL A 80 24.62 -16.48 -22.47
N ASP A 81 24.28 -15.54 -21.58
CA ASP A 81 23.87 -14.21 -21.98
C ASP A 81 25.00 -13.51 -22.73
N ALA A 82 24.77 -13.11 -23.98
CA ALA A 82 25.75 -12.41 -24.84
C ALA A 82 26.32 -11.12 -24.21
N PHE A 83 25.63 -10.56 -23.22
CA PHE A 83 26.03 -9.35 -22.50
C PHE A 83 26.57 -9.65 -21.10
N SER A 84 26.90 -10.91 -20.78
CA SER A 84 27.57 -11.27 -19.53
C SER A 84 29.02 -10.76 -19.53
N PRO A 85 29.52 -10.21 -18.41
CA PRO A 85 30.92 -9.81 -18.27
C PRO A 85 31.84 -11.03 -18.23
N ALA A 86 33.12 -10.84 -18.54
CA ALA A 86 34.11 -11.91 -18.61
C ALA A 86 34.18 -12.76 -17.33
N GLY A 87 34.04 -12.16 -16.14
CA GLY A 87 34.04 -12.91 -14.87
C GLY A 87 32.86 -13.87 -14.71
N GLU A 88 31.66 -13.51 -15.17
CA GLU A 88 30.50 -14.41 -15.15
C GLU A 88 30.66 -15.53 -16.19
N VAL A 89 31.18 -15.19 -17.37
CA VAL A 89 31.49 -16.17 -18.42
C VAL A 89 32.54 -17.16 -17.92
N ALA A 90 33.61 -16.68 -17.27
CA ALA A 90 34.67 -17.51 -16.70
C ALA A 90 34.11 -18.48 -15.66
N TYR A 91 33.27 -18.00 -14.75
CA TYR A 91 32.61 -18.88 -13.77
C TYR A 91 31.81 -20.00 -14.46
N ILE A 92 31.00 -19.70 -15.49
CA ILE A 92 30.23 -20.71 -16.21
C ILE A 92 31.15 -21.71 -16.92
N LEU A 93 32.22 -21.22 -17.57
CA LEU A 93 33.21 -22.04 -18.27
C LEU A 93 33.92 -23.00 -17.30
N GLU A 94 34.35 -22.51 -16.14
CA GLU A 94 35.00 -23.31 -15.10
C GLU A 94 34.05 -24.40 -14.56
N GLN A 95 32.82 -24.03 -14.24
CA GLN A 95 31.85 -24.97 -13.67
C GLN A 95 31.45 -26.07 -14.66
N THR A 96 31.34 -25.73 -15.95
CA THR A 96 30.87 -26.65 -16.99
C THR A 96 32.00 -27.38 -17.71
N GLY A 97 33.21 -26.84 -17.77
CA GLY A 97 34.35 -27.44 -18.48
C GLY A 97 34.03 -27.84 -19.92
N PRO A 98 33.52 -26.93 -20.77
CA PRO A 98 32.99 -27.31 -22.08
C PRO A 98 34.09 -27.76 -23.05
N VAL A 99 33.73 -28.64 -23.99
CA VAL A 99 34.65 -29.09 -25.07
C VAL A 99 34.73 -28.09 -26.22
N ALA A 100 33.67 -27.31 -26.42
CA ALA A 100 33.59 -26.27 -27.44
C ALA A 100 32.76 -25.07 -26.95
N ALA A 101 33.02 -23.90 -27.55
CA ALA A 101 32.29 -22.67 -27.28
C ALA A 101 31.97 -21.94 -28.59
N PHE A 102 30.68 -21.87 -28.91
CA PHE A 102 30.16 -21.03 -29.99
C PHE A 102 30.04 -19.58 -29.55
N CYS A 103 30.52 -18.65 -30.39
CA CYS A 103 30.43 -17.22 -30.12
C CYS A 103 30.22 -16.39 -31.40
N SER A 104 29.86 -15.12 -31.25
CA SER A 104 30.00 -14.13 -32.33
C SER A 104 31.30 -13.32 -32.20
N SER A 105 31.68 -12.65 -33.27
CA SER A 105 32.79 -11.70 -33.35
C SER A 105 32.73 -10.64 -32.25
N LYS A 106 31.51 -10.23 -31.85
CA LYS A 106 31.26 -9.27 -30.77
C LYS A 106 31.56 -9.84 -29.38
N THR A 107 31.22 -11.10 -29.15
CA THR A 107 31.41 -11.79 -27.87
C THR A 107 32.79 -12.44 -27.72
N LEU A 108 33.49 -12.68 -28.83
CA LEU A 108 34.79 -13.34 -28.87
C LEU A 108 35.86 -12.67 -27.98
N PRO A 109 35.99 -11.32 -27.92
CA PRO A 109 36.95 -10.68 -27.01
C PRO A 109 36.68 -11.00 -25.54
N VAL A 110 35.40 -11.00 -25.12
CA VAL A 110 34.99 -11.31 -23.75
C VAL A 110 35.23 -12.79 -23.43
N LEU A 111 34.95 -13.69 -24.38
CA LEU A 111 35.23 -15.11 -24.22
C LEU A 111 36.73 -15.39 -24.05
N LYS A 112 37.57 -14.75 -24.89
CA LYS A 112 39.03 -14.88 -24.78
C LYS A 112 39.54 -14.35 -23.44
N ASP A 113 38.99 -13.23 -22.96
CA ASP A 113 39.37 -12.67 -21.67
C ASP A 113 38.97 -13.57 -20.50
N ALA A 114 37.77 -14.17 -20.54
CA ALA A 114 37.32 -15.15 -19.56
C ALA A 114 38.24 -16.39 -19.50
N LEU A 115 38.69 -16.89 -20.65
CA LEU A 115 39.58 -18.05 -20.74
C LEU A 115 41.01 -17.77 -20.27
N ARG A 116 41.49 -16.51 -20.27
CA ARG A 116 42.82 -16.18 -19.72
C ARG A 116 42.95 -16.54 -18.25
N GLY A 117 41.86 -16.48 -17.50
CA GLY A 117 41.81 -16.86 -16.08
C GLY A 117 41.72 -18.38 -15.85
N LEU A 118 41.59 -19.19 -16.91
CA LEU A 118 41.34 -20.63 -16.85
C LEU A 118 42.31 -21.40 -17.77
N PRO A 119 43.63 -21.39 -17.51
CA PRO A 119 44.63 -21.94 -18.43
C PRO A 119 44.52 -23.45 -18.67
N GLU A 120 43.88 -24.18 -17.75
CA GLU A 120 43.61 -25.63 -17.90
C GLU A 120 42.44 -25.92 -18.84
N LEU A 121 41.63 -24.92 -19.17
CA LEU A 121 40.45 -25.06 -20.02
C LEU A 121 40.74 -24.55 -21.43
N ALA A 122 40.76 -25.46 -22.40
CA ALA A 122 41.03 -25.16 -23.81
C ALA A 122 39.87 -25.63 -24.71
N PRO A 123 38.68 -25.00 -24.64
CA PRO A 123 37.56 -25.37 -25.48
C PRO A 123 37.85 -24.96 -26.92
N GLN A 124 37.36 -25.73 -27.89
CA GLN A 124 37.40 -25.31 -29.28
C GLN A 124 36.48 -24.10 -29.50
N ILE A 125 37.04 -22.97 -29.91
CA ILE A 125 36.28 -21.73 -30.14
C ILE A 125 35.75 -21.73 -31.57
N LEU A 126 34.44 -21.59 -31.71
CA LEU A 126 33.73 -21.56 -33.00
C LEU A 126 33.02 -20.22 -33.16
N CYS A 127 33.57 -19.33 -33.99
CA CYS A 127 33.01 -18.00 -34.22
C CYS A 127 32.07 -18.00 -35.42
N PHE A 128 30.81 -17.57 -35.25
CA PHE A 128 29.77 -17.68 -36.28
C PHE A 128 29.97 -16.81 -37.53
N ASP A 129 30.69 -15.70 -37.41
CA ASP A 129 30.78 -14.62 -38.40
C ASP A 129 32.23 -14.36 -38.85
N VAL A 130 33.00 -15.45 -38.97
CA VAL A 130 34.29 -15.48 -39.68
C VAL A 130 34.14 -16.23 -41.00
N GLU A 131 35.04 -15.98 -41.96
CA GLU A 131 34.95 -16.49 -43.32
C GLU A 131 35.02 -18.03 -43.39
N GLU A 132 35.73 -18.65 -42.45
CA GLU A 132 35.90 -20.09 -42.36
C GLU A 132 34.69 -20.83 -41.75
N PHE A 133 33.71 -20.10 -41.21
CA PHE A 133 32.53 -20.71 -40.59
C PHE A 133 31.55 -21.22 -41.67
N PRO A 134 31.01 -22.46 -41.56
CA PRO A 134 30.12 -23.00 -42.57
C PRO A 134 28.91 -22.09 -42.82
N PRO A 135 28.69 -21.66 -44.08
CA PRO A 135 27.59 -20.76 -44.40
C PRO A 135 26.25 -21.46 -44.17
N VAL A 136 25.21 -20.66 -43.93
CA VAL A 136 23.84 -21.16 -43.86
C VAL A 136 23.45 -21.75 -45.21
N PRO A 137 23.11 -23.05 -45.31
CA PRO A 137 22.70 -23.67 -46.56
C PRO A 137 21.31 -23.18 -46.97
N PHE A 138 21.09 -22.95 -48.27
CA PHE A 138 19.78 -22.56 -48.81
C PHE A 138 19.32 -23.55 -49.86
N GLY A 139 18.07 -24.03 -49.73
CA GLY A 139 17.50 -24.98 -50.67
C GLY A 139 18.15 -26.37 -50.57
N ALA A 140 18.65 -26.73 -49.39
CA ALA A 140 19.09 -28.08 -49.11
C ALA A 140 17.92 -29.05 -49.37
N GLY A 141 18.23 -30.21 -49.96
CA GLY A 141 17.28 -31.30 -50.12
C GLY A 141 16.73 -31.79 -48.77
N LEU A 142 15.86 -32.79 -48.78
CA LEU A 142 15.34 -33.36 -47.54
C LEU A 142 16.50 -33.96 -46.71
N ALA A 143 16.74 -33.39 -45.53
CA ALA A 143 17.70 -33.90 -44.56
C ALA A 143 17.09 -35.04 -43.72
N GLU A 144 17.91 -35.79 -43.00
CA GLU A 144 17.44 -36.79 -42.03
C GLU A 144 16.83 -36.11 -40.79
N PRO A 145 15.76 -36.69 -40.20
CA PRO A 145 15.19 -36.20 -38.95
C PRO A 145 16.21 -36.28 -37.81
N LEU A 146 16.16 -35.32 -36.90
CA LEU A 146 17.01 -35.30 -35.72
C LEU A 146 16.29 -35.96 -34.55
N ALA A 147 16.86 -37.03 -34.02
CA ALA A 147 16.40 -37.66 -32.77
C ALA A 147 16.98 -36.94 -31.55
N SER A 148 16.25 -36.97 -30.43
CA SER A 148 16.73 -36.58 -29.10
C SER A 148 17.62 -37.67 -28.50
N GLY A 149 18.25 -37.37 -27.36
CA GLY A 149 18.66 -38.40 -26.40
C GLY A 149 17.45 -39.05 -25.71
N ALA A 150 17.69 -40.04 -24.85
CA ALA A 150 16.66 -40.56 -23.95
C ALA A 150 16.14 -39.45 -23.02
N ALA A 151 14.93 -39.62 -22.47
CA ALA A 151 14.29 -38.56 -21.70
C ALA A 151 15.02 -38.15 -20.41
N ASP A 152 15.83 -39.05 -19.84
CA ASP A 152 16.66 -38.81 -18.67
C ASP A 152 18.06 -38.26 -19.01
N GLU A 153 18.41 -38.18 -20.29
CA GLU A 153 19.64 -37.53 -20.73
C GLU A 153 19.53 -36.01 -20.62
N LEU A 154 20.63 -35.40 -20.17
CA LEU A 154 20.74 -33.97 -19.98
C LEU A 154 20.76 -33.27 -21.35
N ALA A 155 19.85 -32.33 -21.55
CA ALA A 155 19.72 -31.57 -22.79
C ALA A 155 20.38 -30.18 -22.66
N ALA A 156 20.26 -29.55 -21.50
CA ALA A 156 20.80 -28.22 -21.27
C ALA A 156 21.16 -27.96 -19.79
N ILE A 157 22.10 -27.05 -19.56
CA ILE A 157 22.36 -26.45 -18.23
C ILE A 157 22.20 -24.94 -18.36
N LEU A 158 21.21 -24.37 -17.66
CA LEU A 158 20.95 -22.94 -17.70
C LEU A 158 21.36 -22.31 -16.37
N TYR A 159 22.24 -21.31 -16.43
CA TYR A 159 22.63 -20.57 -15.23
C TYR A 159 21.60 -19.50 -14.87
N THR A 160 21.24 -19.46 -13.59
CA THR A 160 20.33 -18.45 -13.04
C THR A 160 21.07 -17.60 -12.02
N SER A 161 20.80 -16.29 -12.02
CA SER A 161 21.27 -15.37 -10.98
C SER A 161 20.50 -15.66 -9.69
N GLY A 162 21.07 -16.48 -8.82
CA GLY A 162 20.51 -16.75 -7.49
C GLY A 162 20.39 -15.47 -6.68
N THR A 163 19.35 -15.35 -5.84
CA THR A 163 19.12 -14.17 -5.00
C THR A 163 20.09 -14.04 -3.82
N THR A 164 20.95 -15.05 -3.58
CA THR A 164 21.75 -15.19 -2.36
C THR A 164 23.20 -15.65 -2.60
N GLY A 165 23.72 -15.62 -3.84
CA GLY A 165 25.10 -16.08 -4.10
C GLY A 165 25.47 -16.26 -5.58
N ALA A 166 26.47 -17.10 -5.84
CA ALA A 166 26.97 -17.43 -7.18
C ALA A 166 25.89 -18.07 -8.07
N PRO A 167 25.94 -17.88 -9.41
CA PRO A 167 24.94 -18.43 -10.32
C PRO A 167 24.81 -19.95 -10.20
N LYS A 168 23.57 -20.46 -10.19
CA LYS A 168 23.29 -21.91 -10.11
C LYS A 168 22.93 -22.45 -11.48
N GLY A 169 23.58 -23.54 -11.90
CA GLY A 169 23.27 -24.24 -13.15
C GLY A 169 22.08 -25.17 -12.97
N VAL A 170 20.95 -24.86 -13.59
CA VAL A 170 19.74 -25.71 -13.61
C VAL A 170 19.93 -26.78 -14.67
N MET A 171 19.94 -28.06 -14.27
CA MET A 171 20.01 -29.19 -15.21
C MET A 171 18.63 -29.42 -15.83
N LEU A 172 18.52 -29.48 -17.16
CA LEU A 172 17.26 -29.81 -17.85
C LEU A 172 17.46 -30.99 -18.79
N ASN A 173 16.69 -32.05 -18.58
CA ASN A 173 16.72 -33.25 -19.41
C ASN A 173 15.73 -33.14 -20.58
N PHE A 174 15.90 -33.99 -21.59
CA PHE A 174 14.98 -34.03 -22.74
C PHE A 174 13.52 -34.29 -22.33
N GLY A 175 13.28 -35.10 -21.29
CA GLY A 175 11.94 -35.35 -20.75
C GLY A 175 11.29 -34.11 -20.12
N ASN A 176 12.09 -33.23 -19.50
CA ASN A 176 11.59 -31.95 -18.96
C ASN A 176 11.08 -31.07 -20.10
N LEU A 177 11.88 -30.97 -21.18
CA LEU A 177 11.53 -30.20 -22.37
C LEU A 177 10.31 -30.78 -23.08
N LEU A 178 10.28 -32.10 -23.31
CA LEU A 178 9.19 -32.81 -23.98
C LEU A 178 7.86 -32.60 -23.25
N THR A 179 7.85 -32.72 -21.93
CA THR A 179 6.62 -32.52 -21.12
C THR A 179 6.02 -31.14 -21.35
N ASN A 180 6.86 -30.10 -21.40
CA ASN A 180 6.42 -28.73 -21.68
C ASN A 180 5.91 -28.59 -23.11
N LEU A 181 6.59 -29.19 -24.10
CA LEU A 181 6.18 -29.19 -25.51
C LEU A 181 4.81 -29.85 -25.68
N GLU A 182 4.62 -31.07 -25.18
CA GLU A 182 3.33 -31.77 -25.23
C GLU A 182 2.21 -30.95 -24.58
N SER A 183 2.51 -30.25 -23.50
CA SER A 183 1.51 -29.45 -22.77
C SER A 183 0.92 -28.32 -23.63
N VAL A 184 1.74 -27.62 -24.42
CA VAL A 184 1.32 -26.43 -25.21
C VAL A 184 1.17 -26.67 -26.72
N CYS A 185 1.60 -27.83 -27.21
CA CYS A 185 1.45 -28.23 -28.61
C CYS A 185 0.35 -29.27 -28.78
N ASP A 186 0.31 -30.29 -27.90
CA ASP A 186 -0.53 -31.47 -28.10
C ASP A 186 -1.80 -31.43 -27.22
N ARG A 187 -1.64 -31.16 -25.93
CA ARG A 187 -2.75 -31.16 -24.95
C ARG A 187 -3.56 -29.88 -25.00
N VAL A 188 -2.89 -28.73 -25.01
CA VAL A 188 -3.50 -27.41 -25.17
C VAL A 188 -2.83 -26.73 -26.36
N PRO A 189 -3.35 -26.87 -27.59
CA PRO A 189 -2.66 -26.47 -28.82
C PRO A 189 -2.64 -24.94 -29.00
N ILE A 190 -1.76 -24.29 -28.24
CA ILE A 190 -1.37 -22.87 -28.37
C ILE A 190 -0.46 -22.73 -29.60
N PHE A 191 0.53 -23.62 -29.71
CA PHE A 191 1.40 -23.72 -30.88
C PHE A 191 0.81 -24.71 -31.88
N ARG A 192 0.77 -24.31 -33.15
CA ARG A 192 0.15 -25.05 -34.25
C ARG A 192 1.03 -24.98 -35.48
N PRO A 193 0.84 -25.87 -36.48
CA PRO A 193 1.61 -25.79 -37.72
C PRO A 193 1.50 -24.43 -38.40
N GLU A 194 0.40 -23.70 -38.29
CA GLU A 194 0.22 -22.39 -38.93
C GLU A 194 0.81 -21.24 -38.10
N SER A 195 1.26 -21.50 -36.88
CA SER A 195 1.77 -20.47 -35.98
C SER A 195 3.05 -19.83 -36.52
N ARG A 196 3.10 -18.50 -36.46
CA ARG A 196 4.26 -17.67 -36.84
C ARG A 196 4.67 -16.83 -35.64
N ILE A 197 5.80 -17.15 -35.03
CA ILE A 197 6.19 -16.65 -33.70
C ILE A 197 7.21 -15.54 -33.90
N PHE A 198 6.98 -14.36 -33.32
CA PHE A 198 7.99 -13.31 -33.31
C PHE A 198 8.96 -13.50 -32.13
N ALA A 199 10.18 -13.93 -32.45
CA ALA A 199 11.21 -14.25 -31.47
C ALA A 199 12.14 -13.04 -31.26
N LEU A 200 11.93 -12.30 -30.17
CA LEU A 200 12.79 -11.15 -29.79
C LEU A 200 13.55 -11.33 -28.48
N LEU A 201 13.07 -12.22 -27.61
CA LEU A 201 13.61 -12.38 -26.26
C LEU A 201 14.92 -13.19 -26.31
N PRO A 202 15.89 -12.93 -25.41
CA PRO A 202 17.19 -13.61 -25.44
C PRO A 202 17.09 -15.12 -25.26
N LEU A 203 17.65 -15.91 -26.18
CA LEU A 203 17.49 -17.37 -26.22
C LEU A 203 18.20 -18.14 -25.09
N HIS A 204 19.03 -17.47 -24.29
CA HIS A 204 19.67 -18.08 -23.11
C HIS A 204 18.72 -18.28 -21.92
N HIS A 205 17.53 -17.67 -21.96
CA HIS A 205 16.47 -17.95 -21.00
C HIS A 205 15.57 -19.10 -21.48
N ILE A 206 15.11 -19.94 -20.55
CA ILE A 206 14.27 -21.09 -20.91
C ILE A 206 12.90 -20.72 -21.49
N LEU A 207 12.30 -19.58 -21.08
CA LEU A 207 11.02 -19.13 -21.63
C LEU A 207 11.09 -18.89 -23.15
N PRO A 208 11.99 -18.04 -23.66
CA PRO A 208 12.13 -17.86 -25.09
C PRO A 208 12.74 -19.08 -25.80
N LEU A 209 13.64 -19.83 -25.17
CA LEU A 209 14.12 -21.08 -25.77
C LEU A 209 12.95 -22.04 -26.03
N MET A 210 12.12 -22.29 -25.02
CA MET A 210 10.96 -23.18 -25.14
C MET A 210 9.89 -22.60 -26.07
N GLY A 211 9.41 -21.39 -25.80
CA GLY A 211 8.26 -20.82 -26.49
C GLY A 211 8.57 -20.21 -27.87
N CYS A 212 9.76 -19.64 -28.07
CA CYS A 212 10.12 -19.01 -29.34
C CYS A 212 10.79 -19.97 -30.32
N ILE A 213 11.47 -21.02 -29.83
CA ILE A 213 12.24 -21.94 -30.67
C ILE A 213 11.65 -23.35 -30.65
N LEU A 214 11.62 -24.00 -29.49
CA LEU A 214 11.31 -25.43 -29.43
C LEU A 214 9.84 -25.73 -29.76
N ALA A 215 8.89 -25.06 -29.09
CA ALA A 215 7.45 -25.26 -29.29
C ALA A 215 7.01 -25.01 -30.75
N PRO A 216 7.37 -23.88 -31.41
CA PRO A 216 6.97 -23.69 -32.80
C PRO A 216 7.64 -24.68 -33.75
N LEU A 217 8.87 -25.11 -33.52
CA LEU A 217 9.52 -26.09 -34.40
C LEU A 217 8.92 -27.49 -34.21
N TYR A 218 8.64 -27.88 -32.97
CA TYR A 218 7.93 -29.11 -32.63
C TYR A 218 6.55 -29.17 -33.31
N SER A 219 5.77 -28.09 -33.23
CA SER A 219 4.45 -28.02 -33.85
C SER A 219 4.47 -27.83 -35.38
N GLY A 220 5.65 -27.60 -35.99
CA GLY A 220 5.76 -27.34 -37.42
C GLY A 220 5.46 -25.90 -37.87
N GLY A 221 5.45 -24.95 -36.94
CA GLY A 221 5.30 -23.51 -37.14
C GLY A 221 6.51 -22.84 -37.80
N THR A 222 6.56 -21.51 -37.77
CA THR A 222 7.66 -20.71 -38.32
C THR A 222 8.09 -19.66 -37.30
N ILE A 223 9.40 -19.53 -37.10
CA ILE A 223 10.03 -18.52 -36.26
C ILE A 223 10.33 -17.30 -37.13
N VAL A 224 9.85 -16.13 -36.74
CA VAL A 224 10.24 -14.84 -37.31
C VAL A 224 11.20 -14.20 -36.32
N LEU A 225 12.50 -14.29 -36.61
CA LEU A 225 13.55 -13.85 -35.71
C LEU A 225 13.73 -12.33 -35.82
N ALA A 226 13.66 -11.64 -34.68
CA ALA A 226 13.89 -10.20 -34.64
C ALA A 226 15.34 -9.88 -35.02
N HIS A 227 15.53 -8.93 -35.93
CA HIS A 227 16.84 -8.40 -36.30
C HIS A 227 17.09 -7.00 -35.73
N SER A 228 16.04 -6.39 -35.16
CA SER A 228 16.05 -5.05 -34.57
C SER A 228 15.05 -4.98 -33.43
N LEU A 229 15.37 -4.13 -32.44
CA LEU A 229 14.50 -3.80 -31.31
C LEU A 229 13.79 -2.44 -31.52
N ASP A 230 13.97 -1.79 -32.67
CA ASP A 230 13.21 -0.59 -33.01
C ASP A 230 11.72 -0.94 -33.14
N PRO A 231 10.81 -0.22 -32.44
CA PRO A 231 9.38 -0.54 -32.46
C PRO A 231 8.73 -0.46 -33.85
N ALA A 232 9.17 0.45 -34.72
CA ALA A 232 8.58 0.60 -36.05
C ALA A 232 9.00 -0.57 -36.95
N GLU A 233 10.27 -0.98 -36.88
CA GLU A 233 10.79 -2.15 -37.58
C GLU A 233 10.14 -3.43 -37.05
N MET A 234 10.03 -3.62 -35.74
CA MET A 234 9.31 -4.76 -35.14
C MET A 234 7.89 -4.88 -35.68
N ILE A 235 7.11 -3.80 -35.67
CA ILE A 235 5.74 -3.79 -36.20
C ILE A 235 5.73 -4.09 -37.71
N SER A 236 6.68 -3.55 -38.47
CA SER A 236 6.82 -3.80 -39.91
C SER A 236 7.09 -5.28 -40.20
N THR A 237 8.08 -5.88 -39.51
CA THR A 237 8.44 -7.29 -39.62
C THR A 237 7.28 -8.20 -39.23
N MET A 238 6.58 -7.91 -38.13
CA MET A 238 5.40 -8.66 -37.71
C MET A 238 4.29 -8.62 -38.77
N LYS A 239 4.09 -7.46 -39.42
CA LYS A 239 3.11 -7.29 -40.49
C LYS A 239 3.50 -8.03 -41.76
N GLN A 240 4.73 -7.88 -42.22
CA GLN A 240 5.25 -8.51 -43.42
C GLN A 240 5.16 -10.03 -43.32
N HIS A 241 5.61 -10.58 -42.18
CA HIS A 241 5.65 -12.02 -41.97
C HIS A 241 4.42 -12.59 -41.28
N ARG A 242 3.32 -11.81 -41.18
CA ARG A 242 2.01 -12.22 -40.63
C ARG A 242 2.12 -12.98 -39.31
N VAL A 243 2.89 -12.43 -38.36
CA VAL A 243 3.08 -13.02 -37.02
C VAL A 243 1.72 -13.27 -36.35
N THR A 244 1.57 -14.45 -35.74
CA THR A 244 0.34 -14.88 -35.05
C THR A 244 0.50 -14.90 -33.53
N ILE A 245 1.72 -15.15 -33.03
CA ILE A 245 2.04 -15.23 -31.60
C ILE A 245 3.23 -14.32 -31.31
N LEU A 246 3.10 -13.52 -30.26
CA LEU A 246 4.20 -12.73 -29.71
C LEU A 246 4.46 -13.15 -28.27
N ILE A 247 5.69 -13.59 -27.98
CA ILE A 247 6.11 -13.93 -26.62
C ILE A 247 6.93 -12.76 -26.07
N GLY A 248 6.55 -12.28 -24.90
CA GLY A 248 7.10 -11.06 -24.32
C GLY A 248 7.12 -11.07 -22.80
N VAL A 249 7.73 -10.04 -22.24
CA VAL A 249 7.71 -9.75 -20.80
C VAL A 249 6.70 -8.64 -20.50
N PRO A 250 6.20 -8.51 -19.26
CA PRO A 250 5.20 -7.49 -18.89
C PRO A 250 5.54 -6.07 -19.35
N ARG A 251 6.81 -5.68 -19.27
CA ARG A 251 7.29 -4.35 -19.71
C ARG A 251 7.00 -4.08 -21.19
N LEU A 252 7.15 -5.07 -22.06
CA LEU A 252 6.86 -4.94 -23.49
C LEU A 252 5.36 -4.65 -23.71
N TYR A 253 4.50 -5.37 -22.99
CA TYR A 253 3.05 -5.20 -23.09
C TYR A 253 2.59 -3.87 -22.51
N ALA A 254 3.21 -3.38 -21.44
CA ALA A 254 2.95 -2.04 -20.91
C ALA A 254 3.26 -0.94 -21.94
N LEU A 255 4.38 -1.07 -22.67
CA LEU A 255 4.73 -0.14 -23.75
C LEU A 255 3.71 -0.18 -24.89
N PHE A 256 3.29 -1.37 -25.32
CA PHE A 256 2.26 -1.52 -26.35
C PHE A 256 0.92 -0.95 -25.91
N ARG A 257 0.49 -1.26 -24.68
CA ARG A 257 -0.74 -0.71 -24.09
C ARG A 257 -0.69 0.82 -24.11
N LYS A 258 0.39 1.43 -23.63
CA LYS A 258 0.55 2.90 -23.62
C LYS A 258 0.39 3.47 -25.03
N ALA A 259 1.15 2.96 -26.00
CA ALA A 259 1.10 3.44 -27.38
C ALA A 259 -0.29 3.28 -28.03
N ILE A 260 -0.99 2.18 -27.75
CA ILE A 260 -2.34 1.92 -28.26
C ILE A 260 -3.36 2.87 -27.63
N ILE A 261 -3.38 2.97 -26.30
CA ILE A 261 -4.35 3.76 -25.55
C ILE A 261 -4.18 5.24 -25.84
N ASP A 262 -2.94 5.75 -25.85
CA ASP A 262 -2.66 7.13 -26.20
C ASP A 262 -3.29 7.42 -27.57
N LYS A 263 -2.95 6.64 -28.59
CA LYS A 263 -3.48 6.84 -29.95
C LYS A 263 -5.00 6.71 -30.06
N LEU A 264 -5.61 5.77 -29.35
CA LEU A 264 -7.08 5.61 -29.34
C LEU A 264 -7.76 6.82 -28.71
N PHE A 265 -7.21 7.36 -27.62
CA PHE A 265 -7.85 8.41 -26.84
C PHE A 265 -7.60 9.83 -27.38
N HIS A 266 -6.72 9.98 -28.38
CA HIS A 266 -6.61 11.20 -29.20
C HIS A 266 -7.89 11.48 -30.01
N SER A 267 -8.74 10.47 -30.26
CA SER A 267 -9.99 10.61 -31.01
C SER A 267 -11.21 10.31 -30.11
N PRO A 268 -12.27 11.15 -30.12
CA PRO A 268 -13.52 10.84 -29.43
C PRO A 268 -14.16 9.52 -29.89
N ILE A 269 -14.05 9.22 -31.19
CA ILE A 269 -14.53 7.96 -31.77
C ILE A 269 -13.72 6.77 -31.24
N GLY A 270 -12.39 6.90 -31.18
CA GLY A 270 -11.53 5.85 -30.62
C GLY A 270 -11.86 5.54 -29.15
N ARG A 271 -12.13 6.57 -28.35
CA ARG A 271 -12.58 6.42 -26.95
C ARG A 271 -13.95 5.75 -26.86
N LEU A 272 -14.89 6.09 -27.75
CA LEU A 272 -16.21 5.44 -27.80
C LEU A 272 -16.07 3.95 -28.14
N LEU A 273 -15.31 3.61 -29.19
CA LEU A 273 -15.07 2.21 -29.61
C LEU A 273 -14.41 1.38 -28.51
N TYR A 274 -13.46 1.98 -27.77
CA TYR A 274 -12.85 1.35 -26.61
C TYR A 274 -13.88 1.05 -25.50
N ARG A 275 -14.71 2.03 -25.14
CA ARG A 275 -15.75 1.85 -24.11
C ARG A 275 -16.80 0.82 -24.51
N LEU A 276 -17.20 0.80 -25.78
CA LEU A 276 -18.11 -0.21 -26.32
C LEU A 276 -17.48 -1.61 -26.28
N SER A 277 -16.22 -1.74 -26.68
CA SER A 277 -15.48 -3.00 -26.60
C SER A 277 -15.38 -3.50 -25.15
N ALA A 278 -15.08 -2.61 -24.20
CA ALA A 278 -14.99 -2.92 -22.79
C ALA A 278 -16.34 -3.37 -22.19
N ALA A 279 -17.44 -2.73 -22.59
CA ALA A 279 -18.79 -3.08 -22.14
C ALA A 279 -19.26 -4.44 -22.69
N ILE A 280 -18.90 -4.78 -23.93
CA ILE A 280 -19.30 -6.05 -24.57
C ILE A 280 -18.46 -7.22 -24.03
N GLY A 281 -17.16 -7.01 -23.78
CA GLY A 281 -16.28 -8.01 -23.16
C GLY A 281 -16.03 -9.26 -24.01
N ARG A 282 -16.23 -9.20 -25.33
CA ARG A 282 -16.02 -10.34 -26.25
C ARG A 282 -14.88 -10.06 -27.24
N LEU A 283 -13.81 -10.86 -27.17
CA LEU A 283 -12.61 -10.75 -28.01
C LEU A 283 -12.90 -10.62 -29.52
N GLY A 284 -13.85 -11.41 -30.05
CA GLY A 284 -14.23 -11.35 -31.45
C GLY A 284 -14.81 -9.99 -31.86
N VAL A 285 -15.64 -9.40 -30.99
CA VAL A 285 -16.23 -8.07 -31.22
C VAL A 285 -15.17 -6.98 -31.06
N SER A 286 -14.32 -7.08 -30.04
CA SER A 286 -13.18 -6.17 -29.84
C SER A 286 -12.30 -6.06 -31.07
N ARG A 287 -12.00 -7.19 -31.72
CA ARG A 287 -11.21 -7.22 -32.97
C ARG A 287 -11.88 -6.52 -34.15
N VAL A 288 -13.21 -6.56 -34.21
CA VAL A 288 -13.98 -5.87 -35.27
C VAL A 288 -14.07 -4.37 -34.98
N LEU A 289 -14.45 -3.98 -33.76
CA LEU A 289 -14.56 -2.57 -33.35
C LEU A 289 -13.21 -1.85 -33.44
N LEU A 290 -12.13 -2.52 -33.01
CA LEU A 290 -10.77 -1.96 -32.98
C LEU A 290 -9.90 -2.55 -34.10
N ARG A 291 -10.51 -2.87 -35.25
CA ARG A 291 -9.81 -3.35 -36.45
C ARG A 291 -8.63 -2.47 -36.89
N PRO A 292 -8.65 -1.13 -36.76
CA PRO A 292 -7.47 -0.31 -37.04
C PRO A 292 -6.25 -0.64 -36.16
N VAL A 293 -6.48 -0.94 -34.87
CA VAL A 293 -5.43 -1.38 -33.94
C VAL A 293 -4.88 -2.73 -34.42
N GLN A 294 -5.78 -3.67 -34.72
CA GLN A 294 -5.40 -5.00 -35.21
C GLN A 294 -4.57 -4.91 -36.50
N LYS A 295 -4.99 -4.08 -37.47
CA LYS A 295 -4.25 -3.85 -38.73
C LYS A 295 -2.85 -3.28 -38.51
N LYS A 296 -2.63 -2.47 -37.46
CA LYS A 296 -1.31 -1.91 -37.16
C LYS A 296 -0.31 -3.01 -36.82
N PHE A 297 -0.73 -4.05 -36.10
CA PHE A 297 0.07 -5.25 -35.78
C PHE A 297 -0.02 -6.35 -36.88
N GLY A 298 -0.39 -5.97 -38.12
CA GLY A 298 -0.47 -6.90 -39.25
C GLY A 298 -1.76 -7.72 -39.33
N GLY A 299 -2.69 -7.57 -38.39
CA GLY A 299 -4.01 -8.20 -38.42
C GLY A 299 -4.02 -9.73 -38.22
N SER A 300 -2.84 -10.35 -38.13
CA SER A 300 -2.67 -11.80 -37.93
C SER A 300 -2.31 -12.15 -36.49
N LEU A 301 -1.82 -11.19 -35.70
CA LEU A 301 -1.51 -11.40 -34.28
C LEU A 301 -2.79 -11.77 -33.53
N ARG A 302 -2.76 -12.91 -32.84
CA ARG A 302 -3.90 -13.42 -32.06
C ARG A 302 -3.57 -13.47 -30.58
N GLN A 303 -2.39 -13.97 -30.26
CA GLN A 303 -1.97 -14.29 -28.90
C GLN A 303 -0.70 -13.53 -28.52
N MET A 304 -0.67 -13.09 -27.28
CA MET A 304 0.47 -12.46 -26.63
C MET A 304 0.77 -13.23 -25.36
N VAL A 305 1.89 -13.94 -25.32
CA VAL A 305 2.29 -14.77 -24.16
C VAL A 305 3.18 -13.95 -23.24
N SER A 306 2.73 -13.75 -21.99
CA SER A 306 3.47 -13.04 -20.95
C SER A 306 4.01 -14.01 -19.92
N GLY A 307 5.29 -13.88 -19.61
CA GLY A 307 5.96 -14.68 -18.59
C GLY A 307 7.22 -14.01 -18.04
N GLY A 308 7.85 -14.66 -17.07
CA GLY A 308 9.08 -14.19 -16.44
C GLY A 308 8.89 -13.17 -15.32
N ALA A 309 7.77 -12.45 -15.27
CA ALA A 309 7.37 -11.55 -14.17
C ALA A 309 5.84 -11.37 -14.13
N PRO A 310 5.26 -10.93 -12.99
CA PRO A 310 3.83 -10.64 -12.89
C PRO A 310 3.38 -9.60 -13.92
N LEU A 311 2.25 -9.85 -14.58
CA LEU A 311 1.65 -8.88 -15.51
C LEU A 311 0.66 -7.98 -14.78
N ASP A 312 0.80 -6.66 -14.97
CA ASP A 312 -0.18 -5.71 -14.44
C ASP A 312 -1.59 -6.00 -15.01
N ARG A 313 -2.57 -6.09 -14.10
CA ARG A 313 -3.95 -6.45 -14.45
C ARG A 313 -4.59 -5.43 -15.38
N ALA A 314 -4.26 -4.14 -15.25
CA ALA A 314 -4.79 -3.11 -16.14
C ALA A 314 -4.18 -3.22 -17.55
N VAL A 315 -2.89 -3.58 -17.66
CA VAL A 315 -2.25 -3.89 -18.94
C VAL A 315 -2.94 -5.08 -19.62
N ALA A 316 -3.11 -6.20 -18.90
CA ALA A 316 -3.78 -7.38 -19.43
C ALA A 316 -5.21 -7.08 -19.91
N ARG A 317 -6.00 -6.39 -19.06
CA ARG A 317 -7.37 -5.99 -19.35
C ARG A 317 -7.46 -5.09 -20.58
N ASP A 318 -6.66 -4.05 -20.64
CA ASP A 318 -6.77 -3.04 -21.71
C ASP A 318 -6.35 -3.61 -23.06
N LEU A 319 -5.34 -4.49 -23.10
CA LEU A 319 -4.97 -5.21 -24.32
C LEU A 319 -6.06 -6.22 -24.74
N ALA A 320 -6.71 -6.89 -23.78
CA ALA A 320 -7.87 -7.74 -24.06
C ALA A 320 -9.04 -6.95 -24.65
N ILE A 321 -9.33 -5.76 -24.10
CA ILE A 321 -10.31 -4.82 -24.68
C ILE A 321 -9.91 -4.39 -26.09
N CYS A 322 -8.61 -4.30 -26.38
CA CYS A 322 -8.10 -4.02 -27.73
C CYS A 322 -8.20 -5.20 -28.71
N GLY A 323 -8.64 -6.39 -28.25
CA GLY A 323 -8.83 -7.58 -29.07
C GLY A 323 -7.63 -8.52 -29.13
N PHE A 324 -6.65 -8.37 -28.23
CA PHE A 324 -5.52 -9.29 -28.10
C PHE A 324 -5.77 -10.32 -27.00
N GLU A 325 -5.45 -11.58 -27.26
CA GLU A 325 -5.55 -12.63 -26.27
C GLU A 325 -4.24 -12.68 -25.47
N ILE A 326 -4.25 -12.22 -24.21
CA ILE A 326 -3.07 -12.21 -23.36
C ILE A 326 -3.02 -13.50 -22.52
N LEU A 327 -1.98 -14.30 -22.72
CA LEU A 327 -1.75 -15.56 -22.02
C LEU A 327 -0.65 -15.35 -20.98
N GLU A 328 -1.03 -15.08 -19.73
CA GLU A 328 -0.12 -14.96 -18.59
C GLU A 328 0.15 -16.33 -17.96
N GLY A 329 1.37 -16.85 -18.10
CA GLY A 329 1.80 -18.13 -17.52
C GLY A 329 2.77 -17.96 -16.35
N TYR A 330 2.85 -18.98 -15.50
CA TYR A 330 3.80 -19.04 -14.38
C TYR A 330 4.72 -20.24 -14.48
N GLY A 331 5.97 -20.02 -14.08
CA GLY A 331 7.03 -20.98 -14.26
C GLY A 331 8.39 -20.44 -13.82
N MET A 332 9.36 -21.33 -13.80
CA MET A 332 10.74 -21.06 -13.42
C MET A 332 11.68 -21.96 -14.22
N THR A 333 12.98 -21.66 -14.20
CA THR A 333 13.95 -22.40 -15.01
C THR A 333 13.95 -23.89 -14.65
N GLU A 334 13.80 -24.20 -13.37
CA GLU A 334 13.69 -25.53 -12.78
C GLU A 334 12.46 -26.34 -13.22
N CYS A 335 11.55 -25.75 -14.01
CA CYS A 335 10.34 -26.39 -14.54
C CYS A 335 10.21 -26.36 -16.07
N ALA A 336 11.28 -25.96 -16.76
CA ALA A 336 11.48 -26.10 -18.20
C ALA A 336 10.47 -25.46 -19.20
N PRO A 337 9.91 -24.24 -19.04
CA PRO A 337 9.84 -23.38 -17.86
C PRO A 337 8.49 -23.50 -17.12
N MET A 338 7.46 -24.09 -17.72
CA MET A 338 6.06 -23.86 -17.34
C MET A 338 5.62 -24.79 -16.22
N ILE A 339 5.00 -24.19 -15.19
CA ILE A 339 4.26 -24.89 -14.14
C ILE A 339 2.75 -24.75 -14.43
N THR A 340 2.31 -23.53 -14.73
CA THR A 340 0.93 -23.24 -15.11
C THR A 340 0.87 -22.32 -16.33
N PHE A 341 -0.18 -22.48 -17.12
CA PHE A 341 -0.47 -21.57 -18.24
C PHE A 341 -1.98 -21.52 -18.52
N PRO A 342 -2.47 -20.40 -19.11
CA PRO A 342 -3.89 -20.23 -19.35
C PRO A 342 -4.30 -20.97 -20.63
N ARG A 343 -5.51 -21.50 -20.64
CA ARG A 343 -6.09 -22.16 -21.81
C ARG A 343 -6.70 -21.08 -22.73
N PRO A 344 -6.37 -21.06 -24.04
CA PRO A 344 -7.00 -20.12 -24.97
C PRO A 344 -8.53 -20.15 -24.88
N GLY A 345 -9.17 -18.98 -24.82
CA GLY A 345 -10.61 -18.83 -24.63
C GLY A 345 -11.12 -18.91 -23.18
N ALA A 346 -10.29 -19.33 -22.22
CA ALA A 346 -10.65 -19.47 -20.80
C ALA A 346 -9.68 -18.71 -19.88
N ILE A 347 -9.40 -17.44 -20.22
CA ILE A 347 -8.43 -16.62 -19.48
C ILE A 347 -9.12 -15.94 -18.30
N ARG A 348 -8.52 -16.01 -17.11
CA ARG A 348 -8.90 -15.23 -15.92
C ARG A 348 -7.87 -14.15 -15.66
N LEU A 349 -8.30 -12.88 -15.60
CA LEU A 349 -7.40 -11.76 -15.38
C LEU A 349 -6.70 -11.87 -14.02
N GLY A 350 -5.37 -11.78 -14.04
CA GLY A 350 -4.52 -11.89 -12.85
C GLY A 350 -4.26 -13.31 -12.38
N SER A 351 -4.75 -14.33 -13.10
CA SER A 351 -4.36 -15.72 -12.90
C SER A 351 -3.25 -16.11 -13.87
N CYS A 352 -2.36 -16.99 -13.41
CA CYS A 352 -1.33 -17.64 -14.21
C CYS A 352 -1.81 -18.91 -14.92
N GLY A 353 -3.13 -19.13 -14.98
CA GLY A 353 -3.77 -20.27 -15.63
C GLY A 353 -3.75 -21.55 -14.79
N ASN A 354 -3.86 -22.69 -15.47
CA ASN A 354 -3.99 -24.01 -14.83
C ASN A 354 -2.66 -24.78 -14.85
N PRO A 355 -2.47 -25.75 -13.94
CA PRO A 355 -1.36 -26.70 -13.99
C PRO A 355 -1.17 -27.33 -15.38
N CYS A 356 0.09 -27.42 -15.82
CA CYS A 356 0.45 -28.05 -17.09
C CYS A 356 0.14 -29.56 -17.10
N LEU A 357 0.19 -30.18 -15.93
CA LEU A 357 -0.16 -31.57 -15.70
C LEU A 357 -1.19 -31.68 -14.55
N PRO A 358 -2.07 -32.69 -14.56
CA PRO A 358 -2.90 -33.00 -13.40
C PRO A 358 -2.04 -33.28 -12.15
N ASP A 359 -2.52 -32.86 -10.98
CA ASP A 359 -1.89 -33.11 -9.66
C ASP A 359 -0.42 -32.67 -9.54
N SER A 360 -0.02 -31.72 -10.39
CA SER A 360 1.37 -31.26 -10.51
C SER A 360 1.68 -30.01 -9.70
N VAL A 361 0.64 -29.36 -9.17
CA VAL A 361 0.75 -28.16 -8.34
C VAL A 361 0.00 -28.39 -7.04
N ARG A 362 0.61 -27.96 -5.93
CA ARG A 362 -0.01 -28.02 -4.60
C ARG A 362 0.32 -26.73 -3.86
N ILE A 363 -0.60 -26.27 -3.02
CA ILE A 363 -0.35 -25.15 -2.11
C ILE A 363 -0.10 -25.70 -0.71
N GLU A 364 1.05 -25.41 -0.13
CA GLU A 364 1.42 -25.84 1.22
C GLU A 364 1.90 -24.65 2.04
N ASN A 365 1.23 -24.34 3.15
CA ASN A 365 1.51 -23.15 3.96
C ASN A 365 1.56 -21.84 3.14
N GLY A 366 0.76 -21.76 2.07
CA GLY A 366 0.71 -20.65 1.11
C GLY A 366 1.79 -20.69 0.02
N GLU A 367 2.80 -21.55 0.12
CA GLU A 367 3.82 -21.74 -0.90
C GLU A 367 3.29 -22.61 -2.05
N VAL A 368 3.64 -22.23 -3.28
CA VAL A 368 3.36 -23.01 -4.47
C VAL A 368 4.43 -24.09 -4.60
N LEU A 369 4.02 -25.35 -4.63
CA LEU A 369 4.89 -26.49 -4.89
C LEU A 369 4.59 -27.08 -6.27
N ALA A 370 5.63 -27.56 -6.94
CA ALA A 370 5.51 -28.21 -8.25
C ALA A 370 6.09 -29.64 -8.22
N ARG A 371 5.47 -30.56 -8.94
CA ARG A 371 5.95 -31.95 -9.10
C ARG A 371 5.59 -32.49 -10.47
N GLY A 372 6.48 -33.27 -11.06
CA GLY A 372 6.22 -34.01 -12.29
C GLY A 372 7.44 -34.05 -13.20
N PRO A 373 7.30 -34.66 -14.39
CA PRO A 373 8.42 -34.82 -15.33
C PRO A 373 8.94 -33.51 -15.93
N HIS A 374 8.27 -32.38 -15.72
CA HIS A 374 8.78 -31.05 -16.10
C HIS A 374 9.73 -30.46 -15.05
N VAL A 375 9.75 -30.98 -13.82
CA VAL A 375 10.66 -30.54 -12.76
C VAL A 375 12.05 -31.08 -13.02
N PHE A 376 13.06 -30.21 -12.89
CA PHE A 376 14.46 -30.54 -13.09
C PHE A 376 14.96 -31.66 -12.16
N PRO A 377 16.00 -32.42 -12.57
CA PRO A 377 16.66 -33.38 -11.67
C PRO A 377 17.49 -32.70 -10.56
N GLY A 378 17.86 -31.43 -10.71
CA GLY A 378 18.60 -30.67 -9.70
C GLY A 378 19.55 -29.61 -10.26
N TYR A 379 20.37 -29.06 -9.37
CA TYR A 379 21.41 -28.09 -9.73
C TYR A 379 22.75 -28.78 -10.02
N TRP A 380 23.41 -28.34 -11.10
CA TRP A 380 24.72 -28.83 -11.56
C TRP A 380 25.78 -28.65 -10.47
N LYS A 381 26.45 -29.75 -10.10
CA LYS A 381 27.50 -29.81 -9.07
C LYS A 381 27.09 -29.18 -7.72
N ASN A 382 25.80 -29.17 -7.40
CA ASN A 382 25.29 -28.56 -6.17
C ASN A 382 24.20 -29.43 -5.52
N PRO A 383 24.58 -30.56 -4.88
CA PRO A 383 23.63 -31.48 -4.26
C PRO A 383 22.89 -30.84 -3.08
N ASP A 384 23.53 -29.95 -2.32
CA ASP A 384 22.92 -29.28 -1.16
C ASP A 384 21.77 -28.37 -1.58
N ALA A 385 21.99 -27.51 -2.58
CA ALA A 385 20.92 -26.68 -3.14
C ALA A 385 19.82 -27.51 -3.79
N THR A 386 20.15 -28.69 -4.32
CA THR A 386 19.18 -29.61 -4.93
C THR A 386 18.27 -30.21 -3.86
N ALA A 387 18.84 -30.69 -2.75
CA ALA A 387 18.10 -31.22 -1.61
C ALA A 387 17.26 -30.14 -0.91
N GLU A 388 17.74 -28.88 -0.86
CA GLU A 388 16.96 -27.75 -0.35
C GLU A 388 15.74 -27.45 -1.25
N ALA A 389 15.92 -27.49 -2.57
CA ALA A 389 14.88 -27.15 -3.53
C ALA A 389 13.84 -28.26 -3.72
N ILE A 390 14.26 -29.54 -3.71
CA ILE A 390 13.36 -30.69 -3.89
C ILE A 390 13.26 -31.47 -2.58
N GLN A 391 12.09 -31.45 -1.97
CA GLN A 391 11.79 -32.16 -0.72
C GLN A 391 10.61 -33.10 -0.95
N ASP A 392 10.74 -34.37 -0.58
CA ASP A 392 9.70 -35.40 -0.76
C ASP A 392 9.13 -35.47 -2.21
N GLY A 393 9.99 -35.20 -3.20
CA GLY A 393 9.63 -35.18 -4.62
C GLY A 393 8.85 -33.94 -5.08
N TRP A 394 8.71 -32.92 -4.23
CA TRP A 394 8.13 -31.63 -4.58
C TRP A 394 9.21 -30.55 -4.66
N LEU A 395 9.18 -29.78 -5.74
CA LEU A 395 9.95 -28.55 -5.87
C LEU A 395 9.29 -27.44 -5.04
N HIS A 396 10.05 -26.90 -4.11
CA HIS A 396 9.70 -25.68 -3.38
C HIS A 396 10.08 -24.46 -4.23
N THR A 397 9.09 -23.83 -4.86
CA THR A 397 9.35 -22.70 -5.78
C THR A 397 9.80 -21.45 -5.04
N GLY A 398 9.50 -21.35 -3.74
CA GLY A 398 9.68 -20.15 -2.96
C GLY A 398 8.68 -19.03 -3.31
N ASP A 399 7.70 -19.27 -4.18
CA ASP A 399 6.63 -18.34 -4.51
C ASP A 399 5.35 -18.67 -3.73
N VAL A 400 4.56 -17.65 -3.42
CA VAL A 400 3.36 -17.75 -2.58
C VAL A 400 2.12 -17.45 -3.41
N GLY A 401 1.08 -18.26 -3.26
CA GLY A 401 -0.12 -18.17 -4.07
C GLY A 401 -1.24 -19.08 -3.59
N TYR A 402 -2.33 -19.11 -4.36
CA TYR A 402 -3.45 -20.03 -4.11
C TYR A 402 -4.04 -20.53 -5.44
N LEU A 403 -4.66 -21.70 -5.39
CA LEU A 403 -5.53 -22.22 -6.45
C LEU A 403 -6.98 -21.87 -6.11
N ASP A 404 -7.75 -21.44 -7.10
CA ASP A 404 -9.20 -21.30 -6.95
C ASP A 404 -9.94 -22.64 -7.15
N SER A 405 -11.28 -22.62 -7.10
CA SER A 405 -12.10 -23.82 -7.24
C SER A 405 -12.04 -24.49 -8.62
N ASP A 406 -11.48 -23.81 -9.63
CA ASP A 406 -11.34 -24.32 -11.00
C ASP A 406 -9.85 -24.51 -11.38
N ASP A 407 -8.99 -24.69 -10.38
CA ASP A 407 -7.55 -24.89 -10.49
C ASP A 407 -6.79 -23.75 -11.20
N TYR A 408 -7.27 -22.51 -11.10
CA TYR A 408 -6.50 -21.36 -11.57
C TYR A 408 -5.54 -20.89 -10.49
N LEU A 409 -4.26 -20.81 -10.84
CA LEU A 409 -3.22 -20.35 -9.94
C LEU A 409 -3.18 -18.82 -9.92
N PHE A 410 -3.12 -18.25 -8.73
CA PHE A 410 -2.87 -16.83 -8.49
C PHE A 410 -1.61 -16.68 -7.66
N ILE A 411 -0.56 -16.12 -8.26
CA ILE A 411 0.67 -15.76 -7.54
C ILE A 411 0.41 -14.45 -6.79
N THR A 412 0.75 -14.45 -5.51
CA THR A 412 0.61 -13.28 -4.65
C THR A 412 1.96 -12.65 -4.36
N GLY A 413 3.03 -13.42 -4.18
CA GLY A 413 4.39 -12.88 -3.94
C GLY A 413 5.44 -13.97 -3.83
N ARG A 414 6.58 -13.65 -3.19
CA ARG A 414 7.71 -14.58 -3.03
C ARG A 414 8.14 -14.70 -1.57
N LYS A 415 8.27 -15.92 -1.05
CA LYS A 415 8.57 -16.25 0.35
C LYS A 415 9.81 -15.56 0.90
N LYS A 416 10.89 -15.45 0.10
CA LYS A 416 12.13 -14.73 0.47
C LYS A 416 11.99 -13.20 0.42
N GLU A 417 11.00 -12.69 -0.29
CA GLU A 417 10.71 -11.26 -0.39
C GLU A 417 9.62 -10.81 0.58
N ILE A 418 8.96 -11.77 1.24
CA ILE A 418 8.04 -11.47 2.33
C ILE A 418 8.83 -10.81 3.45
N ILE A 419 8.44 -9.59 3.77
CA ILE A 419 8.89 -8.88 4.95
C ILE A 419 8.29 -9.58 6.16
N VAL A 420 9.15 -10.10 7.04
CA VAL A 420 8.73 -10.64 8.33
C VAL A 420 8.94 -9.55 9.37
N LEU A 421 7.84 -9.04 9.91
CA LEU A 421 7.88 -8.02 10.97
C LEU A 421 8.35 -8.63 12.30
N PRO A 422 8.86 -7.82 13.26
CA PRO A 422 9.27 -8.28 14.59
C PRO A 422 8.19 -9.05 15.36
N ASN A 423 6.92 -8.79 15.09
CA ASN A 423 5.78 -9.49 15.67
C ASN A 423 5.43 -10.82 14.94
N GLY A 424 6.27 -11.28 14.02
CA GLY A 424 6.11 -12.52 13.25
C GLY A 424 5.12 -12.43 12.08
N LYS A 425 4.47 -11.27 11.85
CA LYS A 425 3.54 -11.11 10.73
C LYS A 425 4.30 -10.98 9.42
N LYS A 426 3.79 -11.70 8.42
CA LYS A 426 4.32 -11.75 7.05
C LYS A 426 3.62 -10.72 6.18
N VAL A 427 4.40 -9.81 5.59
CA VAL A 427 3.93 -8.75 4.72
C VAL A 427 4.53 -8.98 3.34
N ASN A 428 3.68 -9.00 2.34
CA ASN A 428 4.12 -9.08 0.96
C ASN A 428 4.27 -7.67 0.40
N PRO A 429 5.50 -7.19 0.13
CA PRO A 429 5.71 -5.84 -0.37
C PRO A 429 5.09 -5.62 -1.76
N ALA A 430 5.05 -6.63 -2.63
CA ALA A 430 4.44 -6.49 -3.97
C ALA A 430 2.95 -6.14 -3.91
N GLU A 431 2.22 -6.74 -2.95
CA GLU A 431 0.80 -6.42 -2.72
C GLU A 431 0.60 -4.94 -2.33
N LEU A 432 1.53 -4.40 -1.53
CA LEU A 432 1.52 -3.00 -1.10
C LEU A 432 1.87 -2.07 -2.25
N GLU A 433 2.91 -2.41 -3.03
CA GLU A 433 3.38 -1.69 -4.21
C GLU A 433 2.25 -1.54 -5.25
N ASP A 434 1.60 -2.65 -5.63
CA ASP A 434 0.48 -2.65 -6.58
C ASP A 434 -0.69 -1.80 -6.09
N LYS A 435 -0.98 -1.87 -4.79
CA LYS A 435 -2.06 -1.10 -4.18
C LYS A 435 -1.76 0.40 -4.18
N LEU A 436 -0.53 0.81 -3.87
CA LEU A 436 -0.12 2.22 -3.94
C LEU A 436 -0.18 2.74 -5.38
N MET A 437 0.32 1.98 -6.36
CA MET A 437 0.22 2.31 -7.79
C MET A 437 -1.22 2.49 -8.26
N THR A 438 -2.15 1.69 -7.72
CA THR A 438 -3.58 1.78 -8.07
C THR A 438 -4.25 3.02 -7.45
N LEU A 439 -3.78 3.47 -6.28
CA LEU A 439 -4.40 4.57 -5.53
C LEU A 439 -3.99 5.96 -6.02
N SER A 440 -2.83 6.14 -6.64
CA SER A 440 -2.39 7.43 -7.18
C SER A 440 -1.81 7.31 -8.58
N PRO A 441 -2.35 8.04 -9.58
CA PRO A 441 -1.79 8.10 -10.93
C PRO A 441 -0.49 8.93 -11.00
N ASP A 442 -0.12 9.61 -9.91
CA ASP A 442 1.06 10.48 -9.84
C ASP A 442 2.36 9.69 -9.55
N ILE A 443 2.24 8.38 -9.38
CA ILE A 443 3.36 7.46 -9.19
C ILE A 443 3.77 6.87 -10.54
N LYS A 444 5.04 7.03 -10.90
CA LYS A 444 5.67 6.34 -12.04
C LYS A 444 6.07 4.91 -11.67
N ASP A 445 6.65 4.74 -10.48
CA ASP A 445 7.14 3.46 -9.97
C ASP A 445 7.17 3.50 -8.43
N VAL A 446 7.05 2.36 -7.76
CA VAL A 446 7.12 2.27 -6.30
C VAL A 446 7.77 0.96 -5.86
N ALA A 447 8.51 1.01 -4.77
CA ALA A 447 8.95 -0.19 -4.05
C ALA A 447 8.66 -0.05 -2.56
N VAL A 448 8.33 -1.15 -1.89
CA VAL A 448 8.16 -1.21 -0.44
C VAL A 448 9.27 -2.07 0.14
N THR A 449 9.97 -1.53 1.12
CA THR A 449 11.03 -2.19 1.88
C THR A 449 10.75 -2.11 3.37
N PHE A 450 11.59 -2.79 4.16
CA PHE A 450 11.53 -2.80 5.61
C PHE A 450 12.86 -2.33 6.18
N ARG A 451 12.83 -1.28 7.00
CA ARG A 451 14.02 -0.66 7.59
C ARG A 451 13.66 -0.06 8.95
N ASP A 452 14.55 -0.18 9.93
CA ASP A 452 14.37 0.39 11.27
C ASP A 452 13.03 -0.01 11.91
N ASP A 453 12.66 -1.29 11.74
CA ASP A 453 11.39 -1.91 12.16
C ASP A 453 10.11 -1.31 11.56
N LEU A 454 10.23 -0.54 10.49
CA LEU A 454 9.14 0.16 9.82
C LEU A 454 9.04 -0.18 8.33
N LEU A 455 7.81 -0.24 7.81
CA LEU A 455 7.57 -0.36 6.38
C LEU A 455 7.81 0.99 5.70
N HIS A 456 8.59 0.97 4.62
CA HIS A 456 9.09 2.15 3.93
C HIS A 456 8.77 2.08 2.44
N ALA A 457 7.99 3.06 1.94
CA ALA A 457 7.75 3.22 0.51
C ALA A 457 8.82 4.09 -0.17
N LEU A 458 9.35 3.62 -1.29
CA LEU A 458 10.22 4.35 -2.20
C LEU A 458 9.38 4.73 -3.42
N ILE A 459 8.94 5.98 -3.50
CA ILE A 459 8.06 6.47 -4.58
C ILE A 459 8.90 7.22 -5.61
N GLN A 460 8.81 6.77 -6.86
CA GLN A 460 9.27 7.53 -8.01
C GLN A 460 8.06 8.24 -8.63
N PRO A 461 7.96 9.58 -8.55
CA PRO A 461 6.84 10.32 -9.13
C PRO A 461 6.90 10.40 -10.66
N VAL A 462 5.79 10.73 -11.31
CA VAL A 462 5.82 11.09 -12.75
C VAL A 462 6.67 12.33 -12.99
N SER A 463 7.31 12.39 -14.15
CA SER A 463 8.20 13.49 -14.52
C SER A 463 7.50 14.85 -14.43
N GLY A 464 8.10 15.81 -13.72
CA GLY A 464 7.57 17.16 -13.56
C GLY A 464 6.47 17.33 -12.51
N PHE A 465 6.08 16.26 -11.81
CA PHE A 465 5.09 16.35 -10.72
C PHE A 465 5.55 17.33 -9.64
N LEU A 466 4.71 18.31 -9.27
CA LEU A 466 5.03 19.38 -8.30
C LEU A 466 6.41 20.04 -8.53
N GLY A 467 6.75 20.30 -9.80
CA GLY A 467 8.01 20.97 -10.17
C GLY A 467 9.29 20.16 -9.88
N GLY A 468 9.16 18.87 -9.54
CA GLY A 468 10.29 18.00 -9.22
C GLY A 468 10.90 18.24 -7.84
N VAL A 469 10.22 18.98 -6.95
CA VAL A 469 10.71 19.29 -5.60
C VAL A 469 10.41 18.12 -4.65
N PRO A 470 11.41 17.33 -4.21
CA PRO A 470 11.15 16.08 -3.48
C PRO A 470 10.38 16.28 -2.18
N ALA A 471 10.60 17.38 -1.46
CA ALA A 471 9.90 17.68 -0.22
C ALA A 471 8.39 17.88 -0.42
N GLN A 472 7.99 18.62 -1.45
CA GLN A 472 6.57 18.85 -1.76
C GLN A 472 5.90 17.57 -2.27
N GLN A 473 6.61 16.77 -3.06
CA GLN A 473 6.15 15.47 -3.52
C GLN A 473 5.94 14.51 -2.34
N ALA A 474 6.90 14.45 -1.40
CA ALA A 474 6.79 13.64 -0.21
C ALA A 474 5.59 14.03 0.65
N GLU A 475 5.39 15.33 0.88
CA GLU A 475 4.24 15.85 1.63
C GLU A 475 2.91 15.53 0.95
N HIS A 476 2.86 15.66 -0.38
CA HIS A 476 1.68 15.28 -1.16
C HIS A 476 1.34 13.79 -1.00
N PHE A 477 2.29 12.89 -1.24
CA PHE A 477 2.05 11.45 -1.15
C PHE A 477 1.77 11.01 0.29
N ARG A 478 2.33 11.70 1.28
CA ARG A 478 2.03 11.43 2.69
C ARG A 478 0.55 11.67 2.99
N TRP A 479 0.04 12.86 2.68
CA TRP A 479 -1.32 13.25 3.07
C TRP A 479 -2.40 12.73 2.12
N ASN A 480 -2.10 12.59 0.83
CA ASN A 480 -3.10 12.23 -0.18
C ASN A 480 -3.06 10.76 -0.60
N LEU A 481 -2.00 10.03 -0.26
CA LEU A 481 -1.85 8.60 -0.61
C LEU A 481 -1.67 7.72 0.63
N LEU A 482 -0.61 7.94 1.43
CA LEU A 482 -0.26 7.03 2.53
C LEU A 482 -1.21 7.16 3.73
N GLU A 483 -1.64 8.37 4.12
CA GLU A 483 -2.59 8.55 5.21
C GLU A 483 -3.95 7.88 4.93
N PRO A 484 -4.60 8.11 3.77
CA PRO A 484 -5.84 7.42 3.43
C PRO A 484 -5.66 5.90 3.33
N TYR A 485 -4.52 5.45 2.78
CA TYR A 485 -4.17 4.04 2.71
C TYR A 485 -4.05 3.41 4.10
N ASN A 486 -3.26 4.01 4.99
CA ASN A 486 -2.96 3.50 6.33
C ASN A 486 -4.20 3.45 7.23
N ARG A 487 -5.17 4.35 7.02
CA ARG A 487 -6.46 4.33 7.74
C ARG A 487 -7.24 3.04 7.50
N LEU A 488 -7.11 2.47 6.30
CA LEU A 488 -7.80 1.25 5.87
C LEU A 488 -6.93 0.00 5.99
N ALA A 489 -5.61 0.16 6.14
CA ALA A 489 -4.67 -0.95 6.19
C ALA A 489 -4.64 -1.59 7.60
N PRO A 490 -4.54 -2.94 7.68
CA PRO A 490 -4.23 -3.62 8.94
C PRO A 490 -2.91 -3.09 9.53
N PRO A 491 -2.71 -3.10 10.87
CA PRO A 491 -1.53 -2.53 11.51
C PRO A 491 -0.19 -3.01 10.93
N ALA A 492 -0.10 -4.29 10.55
CA ALA A 492 1.10 -4.89 9.97
C ALA A 492 1.41 -4.41 8.54
N LYS A 493 0.44 -3.85 7.83
CA LYS A 493 0.58 -3.40 6.44
C LYS A 493 0.68 -1.87 6.34
N LYS A 494 0.69 -1.16 7.46
CA LYS A 494 0.80 0.31 7.49
C LYS A 494 2.21 0.74 7.08
N ILE A 495 2.29 1.66 6.13
CA ILE A 495 3.54 2.21 5.60
C ILE A 495 3.81 3.53 6.30
N THR A 496 4.83 3.58 7.13
CA THR A 496 5.11 4.73 8.00
C THR A 496 6.23 5.62 7.46
N GLN A 497 7.11 5.07 6.63
CA GLN A 497 8.23 5.80 6.03
C GLN A 497 8.04 5.97 4.53
N LEU A 498 8.54 7.10 4.00
CA LEU A 498 8.49 7.44 2.58
C LEU A 498 9.82 8.05 2.13
N THR A 499 10.27 7.65 0.95
CA THR A 499 11.34 8.33 0.24
C THR A 499 10.96 8.62 -1.20
N ILE A 500 11.21 9.86 -1.64
CA ILE A 500 11.08 10.24 -3.04
C ILE A 500 12.37 9.91 -3.77
N VAL A 501 12.26 9.11 -4.82
CA VAL A 501 13.39 8.66 -5.63
C VAL A 501 13.35 9.35 -6.98
N SER A 502 14.45 10.01 -7.35
CA SER A 502 14.59 10.68 -8.66
C SER A 502 15.16 9.76 -9.74
N VAL A 503 15.87 8.70 -9.35
CA VAL A 503 16.42 7.67 -10.24
C VAL A 503 15.41 6.54 -10.47
N ASP A 504 15.58 5.79 -11.56
CA ASP A 504 14.80 4.57 -11.79
C ASP A 504 15.12 3.53 -10.72
N LEU A 505 14.08 2.88 -10.19
CA LEU A 505 14.25 1.83 -9.20
C LEU A 505 15.07 0.67 -9.79
N PRO A 506 16.03 0.11 -9.03
CA PRO A 506 16.94 -0.90 -9.54
C PRO A 506 16.15 -2.14 -9.95
N LYS A 507 16.19 -2.46 -11.23
CA LYS A 507 15.47 -3.59 -11.82
C LYS A 507 16.43 -4.50 -12.59
N THR A 508 16.12 -5.79 -12.65
CA THR A 508 16.82 -6.74 -13.52
C THR A 508 16.49 -6.44 -15.00
N ARG A 509 17.20 -7.08 -15.94
CA ARG A 509 16.90 -6.97 -17.39
C ARG A 509 15.46 -7.38 -17.73
N LEU A 510 14.87 -8.28 -16.94
CA LEU A 510 13.46 -8.71 -17.06
C LEU A 510 12.46 -7.77 -16.36
N GLY A 511 12.93 -6.69 -15.74
CA GLY A 511 12.10 -5.68 -15.08
C GLY A 511 11.73 -5.98 -13.62
N LYS A 512 12.30 -7.01 -12.98
CA LYS A 512 12.04 -7.32 -11.55
C LYS A 512 12.83 -6.40 -10.64
N LEU A 513 12.23 -5.91 -9.55
CA LEU A 513 12.94 -5.11 -8.54
C LEU A 513 14.09 -5.89 -7.91
N LYS A 514 15.28 -5.30 -7.85
CA LYS A 514 16.42 -5.84 -7.12
C LYS A 514 16.32 -5.43 -5.65
N ARG A 515 15.54 -6.19 -4.88
CA ARG A 515 15.16 -5.80 -3.50
C ARG A 515 16.34 -5.54 -2.54
N HIS A 516 17.46 -6.24 -2.71
CA HIS A 516 18.67 -6.03 -1.91
C HIS A 516 19.31 -4.64 -2.12
N GLU A 517 19.13 -4.03 -3.30
CA GLU A 517 19.64 -2.69 -3.62
C GLU A 517 18.70 -1.58 -3.09
N LEU A 518 17.46 -1.90 -2.72
CA LEU A 518 16.46 -0.91 -2.27
C LEU A 518 16.79 -0.31 -0.90
N ALA A 519 17.40 -1.07 -0.01
CA ALA A 519 17.75 -0.60 1.33
C ALA A 519 18.69 0.63 1.29
N ALA A 520 19.59 0.68 0.29
CA ALA A 520 20.50 1.82 0.10
C ALA A 520 19.76 3.10 -0.35
N LEU A 521 18.62 2.95 -1.04
CA LEU A 521 17.78 4.07 -1.50
C LEU A 521 16.81 4.55 -0.43
N ALA A 522 16.56 3.73 0.60
CA ALA A 522 15.66 4.01 1.71
C ALA A 522 16.29 4.94 2.75
N VAL A 523 16.77 6.12 2.34
CA VAL A 523 17.48 7.07 3.21
C VAL A 523 16.53 7.81 4.16
N GLY A 524 15.21 7.76 3.90
CA GLY A 524 14.21 8.54 4.61
C GLY A 524 14.28 10.00 4.16
N THR A 525 13.25 10.51 3.48
CA THR A 525 13.24 11.94 3.08
C THR A 525 12.72 12.85 4.19
N PHE A 526 12.42 12.29 5.36
CA PHE A 526 12.02 13.04 6.55
C PHE A 526 13.19 13.20 7.53
N SER A 527 14.19 13.96 7.12
CA SER A 527 14.90 14.82 8.07
C SER A 527 14.20 16.19 8.02
N GLY A 528 13.47 16.52 9.07
CA GLY A 528 12.59 17.69 9.13
C GLY A 528 13.30 19.00 8.78
N ASP A 529 12.79 19.70 7.76
CA ASP A 529 13.13 21.10 7.49
C ASP A 529 12.14 21.85 6.56
N SER A 530 11.06 21.22 6.08
CA SER A 530 10.21 21.84 5.04
C SER A 530 9.01 22.65 5.53
N THR A 531 8.72 22.71 6.83
CA THR A 531 7.78 23.69 7.40
C THR A 531 8.50 24.54 8.44
N PRO A 532 8.44 25.89 8.36
CA PRO A 532 9.02 26.73 9.41
C PRO A 532 8.41 26.32 10.75
N GLU A 533 9.27 25.99 11.72
CA GLU A 533 8.78 25.67 13.05
C GLU A 533 7.92 26.83 13.58
N PRO A 534 6.73 26.55 14.14
CA PRO A 534 5.95 27.57 14.82
C PRO A 534 6.84 28.28 15.83
N LYS A 535 6.78 29.62 15.88
CA LYS A 535 7.59 30.38 16.83
C LYS A 535 7.34 29.85 18.25
N PRO A 536 8.35 29.76 19.13
CA PRO A 536 8.19 29.21 20.48
C PRO A 536 7.04 29.82 21.30
N ALA A 537 6.69 31.08 21.01
CA ALA A 537 5.57 31.79 21.61
C ALA A 537 4.17 31.22 21.25
N ASP A 538 4.04 30.48 20.14
CA ASP A 538 2.76 29.98 19.59
C ASP A 538 2.46 28.51 19.96
N LEU A 539 3.41 27.81 20.59
CA LEU A 539 3.28 26.38 20.93
C LEU A 539 2.48 26.12 22.21
N GLY A 540 2.45 27.09 23.13
CA GLY A 540 1.67 27.02 24.37
C GLY A 540 2.19 25.97 25.38
N PRO A 541 1.73 26.07 26.65
CA PRO A 541 2.22 25.22 27.74
C PRO A 541 1.83 23.74 27.59
N ALA A 542 0.73 23.46 26.90
CA ALA A 542 0.29 22.09 26.65
C ALA A 542 1.26 21.33 25.73
N TYR A 543 1.71 21.96 24.63
CA TYR A 543 2.71 21.34 23.75
C TYR A 543 4.01 21.05 24.49
N VAL A 544 4.49 21.96 25.36
CA VAL A 544 5.71 21.75 26.15
C VAL A 544 5.58 20.53 27.09
N ALA A 545 4.39 20.30 27.64
CA ALA A 545 4.14 19.12 28.47
C ALA A 545 4.16 17.83 27.63
N PHE A 546 3.56 17.85 26.43
CA PHE A 546 3.62 16.73 25.48
C PHE A 546 5.05 16.45 25.00
N ASP A 547 5.79 17.48 24.57
CA ASP A 547 7.17 17.37 24.11
C ASP A 547 8.08 16.77 25.19
N ARG A 548 7.94 17.26 26.44
CA ARG A 548 8.65 16.69 27.58
C ARG A 548 8.29 15.21 27.77
N PHE A 549 7.00 14.89 27.89
CA PHE A 549 6.55 13.51 28.10
C PHE A 549 7.06 12.56 27.01
N LEU A 550 6.93 12.96 25.74
CA LEU A 550 7.37 12.15 24.60
C LEU A 550 8.89 11.91 24.63
N ARG A 551 9.68 12.93 25.00
CA ARG A 551 11.15 12.81 25.06
C ARG A 551 11.65 12.05 26.29
N THR A 552 11.00 12.22 27.44
CA THR A 552 11.49 11.65 28.72
C THR A 552 10.91 10.29 29.04
N GLU A 553 9.62 10.06 28.78
CA GLU A 553 8.93 8.83 29.17
C GLU A 553 8.75 7.85 28.01
N LEU A 554 8.71 8.37 26.77
CA LEU A 554 8.60 7.56 25.55
C LEU A 554 9.87 7.62 24.68
N GLU A 555 10.96 8.20 25.20
CA GLU A 555 12.30 8.25 24.58
C GLU A 555 12.32 8.70 23.10
N CYS A 556 11.35 9.53 22.70
CA CYS A 556 11.26 10.03 21.32
C CYS A 556 12.40 11.03 21.05
N LEU A 557 13.44 10.60 20.33
CA LEU A 557 14.67 11.39 20.08
C LEU A 557 14.41 12.68 19.26
N ARG A 558 13.35 12.71 18.45
CA ARG A 558 12.96 13.87 17.61
C ARG A 558 11.45 14.10 17.67
N VAL A 559 11.02 15.08 18.47
CA VAL A 559 9.61 15.53 18.55
C VAL A 559 9.51 16.92 17.94
N SER A 560 8.71 17.06 16.89
CA SER A 560 8.38 18.35 16.27
C SER A 560 6.89 18.67 16.41
N PRO A 561 6.46 19.94 16.33
CA PRO A 561 5.06 20.31 16.50
C PRO A 561 4.12 19.67 15.46
N GLY A 562 4.60 19.53 14.23
CA GLY A 562 3.89 18.87 13.14
C GLY A 562 4.03 17.35 13.12
N ALA A 563 4.78 16.75 14.05
CA ALA A 563 5.04 15.31 14.05
C ALA A 563 3.74 14.52 14.16
N HIS A 564 3.57 13.53 13.29
CA HIS A 564 2.47 12.59 13.28
C HIS A 564 2.74 11.42 14.23
N TRP A 565 1.74 11.02 15.00
CA TRP A 565 1.86 9.98 16.03
C TRP A 565 2.40 8.65 15.50
N GLU A 566 1.82 8.14 14.41
CA GLU A 566 2.23 6.85 13.83
C GLU A 566 3.40 6.96 12.82
N MET A 567 3.49 8.05 12.05
CA MET A 567 4.43 8.15 10.93
C MET A 567 5.79 8.76 11.34
N ASP A 568 5.80 9.73 12.25
CA ASP A 568 7.06 10.41 12.65
C ASP A 568 7.55 9.93 14.02
N LEU A 569 6.64 9.70 14.96
CA LEU A 569 6.99 9.23 16.31
C LEU A 569 6.93 7.71 16.46
N ALA A 570 6.43 7.01 15.44
CA ALA A 570 6.31 5.55 15.42
C ALA A 570 5.65 4.94 16.69
N LEU A 571 4.69 5.66 17.30
CA LEU A 571 4.07 5.21 18.55
C LEU A 571 3.22 3.95 18.31
N ASP A 572 3.52 2.89 19.04
CA ASP A 572 2.72 1.67 19.06
C ASP A 572 1.42 1.85 19.89
N SER A 573 0.63 0.79 20.04
CA SER A 573 -0.62 0.84 20.80
C SER A 573 -0.39 1.09 22.30
N LEU A 574 0.73 0.65 22.86
CA LEU A 574 1.07 0.87 24.27
C LEU A 574 1.52 2.30 24.52
N ALA A 575 2.37 2.85 23.66
CA ALA A 575 2.81 4.23 23.73
C ALA A 575 1.64 5.21 23.52
N ARG A 576 0.69 4.89 22.62
CA ARG A 576 -0.55 5.66 22.49
C ARG A 576 -1.42 5.61 23.74
N LEU A 577 -1.53 4.46 24.38
CA LEU A 577 -2.23 4.35 25.67
C LEU A 577 -1.53 5.20 26.74
N SER A 578 -0.20 5.19 26.79
CA SER A 578 0.58 6.04 27.69
C SER A 578 0.34 7.52 27.45
N VAL A 579 0.22 7.95 26.18
CA VAL A 579 -0.17 9.33 25.84
C VAL A 579 -1.59 9.64 26.32
N LEU A 580 -2.57 8.75 26.15
CA LEU A 580 -3.94 8.96 26.66
C LEU A 580 -3.98 9.06 28.19
N VAL A 581 -3.23 8.20 28.89
CA VAL A 581 -3.10 8.24 30.35
C VAL A 581 -2.40 9.52 30.80
N PHE A 582 -1.38 9.96 30.08
CA PHE A 582 -0.74 11.25 30.32
C PHE A 582 -1.72 12.41 30.16
N ILE A 583 -2.56 12.39 29.12
CA ILE A 583 -3.58 13.43 28.89
C ILE A 583 -4.61 13.44 30.01
N GLU A 584 -5.08 12.26 30.43
CA GLU A 584 -6.03 12.11 31.53
C GLU A 584 -5.42 12.61 32.85
N LYS A 585 -4.16 12.25 33.16
CA LYS A 585 -3.48 12.69 34.39
C LYS A 585 -3.13 14.18 34.40
N THR A 586 -2.73 14.74 33.26
CA THR A 586 -2.15 16.10 33.19
C THR A 586 -3.20 17.17 32.88
N PHE A 587 -4.17 16.85 32.02
CA PHE A 587 -5.21 17.79 31.56
C PHE A 587 -6.60 17.42 32.09
N GLY A 588 -6.76 16.25 32.74
CA GLY A 588 -8.03 15.78 33.28
C GLY A 588 -9.04 15.39 32.19
N VAL A 589 -8.59 15.13 30.96
CA VAL A 589 -9.47 14.81 29.82
C VAL A 589 -9.34 13.34 29.48
N LYS A 590 -10.43 12.60 29.57
CA LYS A 590 -10.49 11.22 29.09
C LYS A 590 -10.84 11.23 27.60
N LEU A 591 -9.91 10.81 26.77
CA LEU A 591 -10.07 10.78 25.31
C LEU A 591 -10.14 9.34 24.81
N PRO A 592 -11.02 9.04 23.84
CA PRO A 592 -11.02 7.74 23.17
C PRO A 592 -9.80 7.61 22.25
N GLU A 593 -9.41 6.38 21.91
CA GLU A 593 -8.27 6.11 21.01
C GLU A 593 -8.48 6.70 19.60
N SER A 594 -9.73 6.94 19.18
CA SER A 594 -10.04 7.61 17.90
C SER A 594 -9.49 9.04 17.81
N VAL A 595 -9.10 9.66 18.94
CA VAL A 595 -8.58 11.03 18.97
C VAL A 595 -7.30 11.19 18.17
N PHE A 596 -6.48 10.14 18.05
CA PHE A 596 -5.26 10.17 17.22
C PHE A 596 -5.56 10.24 15.72
N GLN A 597 -6.77 9.84 15.28
CA GLN A 597 -7.21 9.97 13.89
C GLN A 597 -7.79 11.35 13.62
N GLU A 598 -8.50 11.93 14.59
CA GLU A 598 -9.09 13.27 14.49
C GLU A 598 -8.01 14.37 14.58
N TYR A 599 -6.96 14.12 15.37
CA TYR A 599 -5.86 15.04 15.62
C TYR A 599 -4.52 14.35 15.34
N PRO A 600 -4.12 14.25 14.06
CA PRO A 600 -3.02 13.41 13.61
C PRO A 600 -1.63 13.88 14.04
N THR A 601 -1.48 15.11 14.55
CA THR A 601 -0.18 15.70 14.94
C THR A 601 -0.08 16.04 16.43
N VAL A 602 1.15 16.12 16.94
CA VAL A 602 1.45 16.49 18.35
C VAL A 602 0.80 17.81 18.73
N LEU A 603 1.00 18.86 17.93
CA LEU A 603 0.44 20.17 18.20
C LEU A 603 -1.09 20.17 18.13
N ALA A 604 -1.70 19.41 17.23
CA ALA A 604 -3.15 19.36 17.09
C ALA A 604 -3.81 18.71 18.32
N LEU A 605 -3.26 17.59 18.81
CA LEU A 605 -3.79 16.95 20.02
C LEU A 605 -3.47 17.77 21.28
N ALA A 606 -2.29 18.38 21.36
CA ALA A 606 -1.92 19.23 22.48
C ALA A 606 -2.88 20.43 22.60
N LYS A 607 -3.24 21.08 21.48
CA LYS A 607 -4.27 22.12 21.45
C LYS A 607 -5.65 21.58 21.85
N HIS A 608 -6.04 20.43 21.32
CA HIS A 608 -7.32 19.82 21.68
C HIS A 608 -7.43 19.48 23.18
N ALA A 609 -6.36 18.90 23.74
CA ALA A 609 -6.29 18.57 25.17
C ALA A 609 -6.35 19.85 26.02
N ASP A 610 -5.68 20.92 25.60
CA ASP A 610 -5.71 22.22 26.29
C ASP A 610 -7.07 22.92 26.21
N GLU A 611 -7.74 22.87 25.05
CA GLU A 611 -9.06 23.46 24.83
C GLU A 611 -10.17 22.74 25.63
N ASN A 612 -10.00 21.45 25.91
CA ASN A 612 -10.98 20.61 26.61
C ASN A 612 -10.59 20.29 28.07
N ARG A 613 -9.48 20.84 28.57
CA ARG A 613 -8.95 20.55 29.92
C ARG A 613 -9.96 20.78 31.05
N ILE A 614 -9.92 19.91 32.05
CA ILE A 614 -10.77 19.97 33.25
C ILE A 614 -9.97 20.57 34.44
N PHE A 615 -8.67 20.29 34.57
CA PHE A 615 -7.71 20.94 35.49
C PHE A 615 -6.27 20.93 34.91
N PHE A 616 -5.39 21.82 35.38
CA PHE A 616 -3.93 21.75 35.20
C PHE A 616 -3.29 21.55 36.58
N ARG A 617 -2.75 20.35 36.86
CA ARG A 617 -2.11 20.07 38.17
C ARG A 617 -0.62 20.40 38.12
N GLN A 618 -0.25 21.53 38.74
CA GLN A 618 1.07 21.67 39.38
C GLN A 618 0.87 21.90 40.89
N GLY A 619 1.12 20.87 41.70
CA GLY A 619 1.35 20.96 43.15
C GLY A 619 0.17 21.39 44.05
N ALA A 620 0.22 20.99 45.33
CA ALA A 620 -0.76 21.27 46.37
C ALA A 620 -0.84 22.76 46.84
N GLY A 621 -0.40 23.72 46.02
CA GLY A 621 -0.42 25.16 46.30
C GLY A 621 -1.34 26.00 45.40
N ALA A 622 -2.14 25.35 44.53
CA ALA A 622 -2.92 26.02 43.50
C ALA A 622 -4.07 26.89 44.04
N TRP A 623 -4.79 26.45 45.08
CA TRP A 623 -5.89 27.25 45.65
C TRP A 623 -5.39 28.48 46.42
N ASP A 624 -4.30 28.34 47.18
CA ASP A 624 -3.72 29.44 47.97
C ASP A 624 -3.21 30.60 47.08
N SER A 625 -2.78 30.30 45.85
CA SER A 625 -2.41 31.31 44.83
C SER A 625 -3.62 31.90 44.08
N LEU A 626 -4.71 31.15 43.93
CA LEU A 626 -5.98 31.63 43.36
C LEU A 626 -6.74 32.57 44.32
N LEU A 627 -6.64 32.35 45.63
CA LEU A 627 -7.35 33.09 46.68
C LEU A 627 -6.67 34.41 47.08
N LYS A 628 -5.38 34.56 46.78
CA LYS A 628 -4.54 35.76 47.05
C LYS A 628 -4.80 36.94 46.12
N ALA A 629 -5.85 36.89 45.28
CA ALA A 629 -6.31 38.05 44.52
C ALA A 629 -6.76 39.16 45.49
N ARG A 630 -5.97 40.24 45.60
CA ARG A 630 -6.34 41.42 46.38
C ARG A 630 -7.54 42.12 45.71
N PRO A 631 -8.43 42.78 46.48
CA PRO A 631 -9.63 43.45 45.94
C PRO A 631 -9.35 44.55 44.90
N GLU A 632 -8.10 45.00 44.77
CA GLU A 632 -7.69 46.22 44.06
C GLU A 632 -6.98 45.97 42.71
N ASP A 633 -7.00 44.74 42.18
CA ASP A 633 -6.36 44.43 40.90
C ASP A 633 -7.12 45.06 39.70
N PRO A 634 -6.52 45.99 38.92
CA PRO A 634 -7.22 46.75 37.87
C PRO A 634 -7.78 45.93 36.71
N GLN A 635 -7.33 44.67 36.54
CA GLN A 635 -7.75 43.79 35.44
C GLN A 635 -9.06 43.02 35.71
N MET A 636 -9.71 43.18 36.87
CA MET A 636 -10.89 42.40 37.27
C MET A 636 -12.17 43.24 37.48
N ASP A 637 -12.63 43.96 36.44
CA ASP A 637 -13.92 44.65 36.52
C ASP A 637 -15.09 43.65 36.34
N LEU A 638 -15.91 43.49 37.37
CA LEU A 638 -17.07 42.60 37.34
C LEU A 638 -18.24 43.29 36.63
N PRO A 639 -18.99 42.58 35.76
CA PRO A 639 -20.16 43.15 35.12
C PRO A 639 -21.19 43.57 36.17
N ARG A 640 -21.94 44.64 35.88
CA ARG A 640 -22.94 45.19 36.79
C ARG A 640 -24.33 45.07 36.21
N SER A 641 -25.24 44.53 37.00
CA SER A 641 -26.64 44.41 36.63
C SER A 641 -27.26 45.80 36.56
N THR A 642 -27.75 46.18 35.39
CA THR A 642 -28.48 47.44 35.20
C THR A 642 -30.00 47.18 35.18
N TRP A 643 -30.80 48.22 34.93
CA TRP A 643 -32.25 48.10 34.73
C TRP A 643 -32.61 47.16 33.55
N VAL A 644 -31.68 46.94 32.62
CA VAL A 644 -31.84 46.02 31.47
C VAL A 644 -32.06 44.58 31.92
N HIS A 645 -31.41 44.13 33.00
CA HIS A 645 -31.48 42.74 33.47
C HIS A 645 -32.90 42.32 33.93
N PRO A 646 -33.59 43.05 34.83
CA PRO A 646 -34.99 42.74 35.19
C PRO A 646 -35.99 43.00 34.05
N PHE A 647 -35.71 43.97 33.16
CA PHE A 647 -36.53 44.20 31.97
C PHE A 647 -36.48 42.99 31.03
N LEU A 648 -35.27 42.51 30.72
CA LEU A 648 -35.05 41.36 29.86
C LEU A 648 -35.62 40.07 30.46
N LYS A 649 -35.50 39.88 31.79
CA LYS A 649 -36.17 38.79 32.50
C LYS A 649 -37.69 38.81 32.29
N THR A 650 -38.32 39.98 32.41
CA THR A 650 -39.78 40.12 32.25
C THR A 650 -40.19 39.83 30.81
N LEU A 651 -39.50 40.43 29.84
CA LEU A 651 -39.77 40.24 28.41
C LEU A 651 -39.60 38.78 27.97
N LEU A 652 -38.44 38.17 28.28
CA LEU A 652 -38.15 36.78 27.93
C LEU A 652 -39.01 35.81 28.74
N GLY A 653 -39.34 36.13 30.00
CA GLY A 653 -40.26 35.34 30.81
C GLY A 653 -41.67 35.27 30.22
N CYS A 654 -42.20 36.38 29.68
CA CYS A 654 -43.46 36.39 28.95
C CYS A 654 -43.39 35.53 27.69
N LEU A 655 -42.32 35.66 26.90
CA LEU A 655 -42.11 34.85 25.70
C LEU A 655 -42.02 33.34 26.03
N LEU A 656 -41.29 32.96 27.08
CA LEU A 656 -41.17 31.58 27.52
C LEU A 656 -42.51 31.01 28.02
N ARG A 657 -43.36 31.81 28.67
CA ARG A 657 -44.71 31.40 29.09
C ARG A 657 -45.69 31.25 27.92
N LEU A 658 -45.50 32.02 26.84
CA LEU A 658 -46.23 31.85 25.58
C LEU A 658 -45.79 30.57 24.85
N CYS A 659 -44.49 30.26 24.88
CA CYS A 659 -43.92 29.11 24.18
C CYS A 659 -44.07 27.79 24.96
N PHE A 660 -44.02 27.81 26.30
CA PHE A 660 -43.89 26.62 27.14
C PHE A 660 -44.78 26.68 28.39
N ARG A 661 -45.17 25.50 28.91
CA ARG A 661 -45.87 25.38 30.19
C ARG A 661 -44.83 25.30 31.32
N VAL A 662 -44.30 26.45 31.73
CA VAL A 662 -43.23 26.53 32.74
C VAL A 662 -43.80 26.60 34.16
N ARG A 663 -43.27 25.79 35.08
CA ARG A 663 -43.57 25.83 36.53
C ARG A 663 -42.29 25.88 37.35
N ALA A 664 -42.38 26.43 38.56
CA ALA A 664 -41.28 26.38 39.52
C ALA A 664 -41.76 25.99 40.92
N GLU A 665 -40.91 25.27 41.64
CA GLU A 665 -41.15 24.77 43.00
C GLU A 665 -39.93 25.08 43.88
N GLY A 666 -40.13 25.23 45.19
CA GLY A 666 -39.03 25.35 46.15
C GLY A 666 -38.34 26.72 46.21
N GLN A 667 -38.93 27.79 45.64
CA GLN A 667 -38.34 29.14 45.67
C GLN A 667 -38.08 29.67 47.09
N ALA A 668 -38.78 29.15 48.11
CA ALA A 668 -38.55 29.48 49.51
C ALA A 668 -37.16 29.05 50.03
N HIS A 669 -36.47 28.14 49.35
CA HIS A 669 -35.10 27.72 49.68
C HIS A 669 -34.03 28.73 49.24
N LEU A 670 -34.40 29.77 48.46
CA LEU A 670 -33.46 30.80 48.02
C LEU A 670 -33.19 31.82 49.13
N PRO A 671 -31.92 32.05 49.51
CA PRO A 671 -31.58 32.98 50.57
C PRO A 671 -31.86 34.44 50.18
N THR A 672 -32.31 35.22 51.16
CA THR A 672 -32.68 36.63 50.94
C THR A 672 -31.48 37.57 51.01
N HIS A 673 -30.46 37.30 51.84
CA HIS A 673 -29.33 38.21 52.06
C HIS A 673 -27.93 37.57 52.00
N GLU A 674 -27.81 36.26 52.18
CA GLU A 674 -26.52 35.54 52.07
C GLU A 674 -26.18 35.16 50.61
N PRO A 675 -24.89 35.18 50.22
CA PRO A 675 -24.44 34.70 48.93
C PRO A 675 -24.56 33.17 48.83
N CYS A 676 -24.89 32.66 47.65
CA CYS A 676 -24.99 31.21 47.42
C CYS A 676 -24.53 30.81 46.01
N ILE A 677 -24.18 29.52 45.86
CA ILE A 677 -23.87 28.92 44.56
C ILE A 677 -25.06 28.07 44.10
N LEU A 678 -25.76 28.52 43.07
CA LEU A 678 -26.81 27.77 42.40
C LEU A 678 -26.18 26.77 41.42
N VAL A 679 -26.47 25.49 41.61
CA VAL A 679 -25.92 24.40 40.80
C VAL A 679 -27.04 23.71 40.05
N ALA A 680 -27.06 23.84 38.72
CA ALA A 680 -28.15 23.34 37.89
C ALA A 680 -27.68 22.31 36.87
N ASN A 681 -28.52 21.31 36.56
CA ASN A 681 -28.28 20.41 35.43
C ASN A 681 -28.49 21.12 34.08
N HIS A 682 -27.82 20.65 33.02
CA HIS A 682 -27.79 21.36 31.74
C HIS A 682 -28.39 20.55 30.57
N GLN A 683 -29.66 20.79 30.25
CA GLN A 683 -30.44 20.09 29.22
C GLN A 683 -30.66 20.86 27.91
N SER A 684 -30.59 22.20 27.90
CA SER A 684 -30.89 23.04 26.73
C SER A 684 -30.03 24.32 26.66
N TYR A 685 -30.11 25.06 25.54
CA TYR A 685 -29.42 26.36 25.39
C TYR A 685 -30.02 27.49 26.23
N ILE A 686 -31.23 27.31 26.76
CA ILE A 686 -32.00 28.36 27.45
C ILE A 686 -32.24 28.06 28.94
N ASP A 687 -31.54 27.07 29.50
CA ASP A 687 -31.69 26.66 30.92
C ASP A 687 -31.44 27.80 31.90
N GLY A 688 -30.43 28.63 31.64
CA GLY A 688 -30.17 29.83 32.43
C GLY A 688 -31.38 30.76 32.47
N LEU A 689 -32.13 30.89 31.37
CA LEU A 689 -33.35 31.71 31.32
C LEU A 689 -34.51 31.05 32.08
N PHE A 690 -34.64 29.73 32.01
CA PHE A 690 -35.64 28.98 32.79
C PHE A 690 -35.43 29.15 34.30
N VAL A 691 -34.18 29.18 34.77
CA VAL A 691 -33.89 29.48 36.18
C VAL A 691 -34.15 30.96 36.50
N SER A 692 -33.61 31.86 35.67
CA SER A 692 -33.65 33.32 35.90
C SER A 692 -35.07 33.89 36.02
N MET A 693 -36.02 33.37 35.26
CA MET A 693 -37.39 33.90 35.24
C MET A 693 -38.13 33.75 36.58
N PHE A 694 -37.66 32.84 37.44
CA PHE A 694 -38.26 32.55 38.74
C PHE A 694 -37.52 33.20 39.93
N LEU A 695 -36.37 33.83 39.70
CA LEU A 695 -35.63 34.55 40.73
C LEU A 695 -36.29 35.91 41.02
N THR A 696 -36.31 36.38 42.26
CA THR A 696 -36.79 37.75 42.57
C THR A 696 -35.85 38.79 41.95
N ASN A 697 -36.34 40.00 41.65
CA ASN A 697 -35.52 41.04 41.02
C ASN A 697 -34.28 41.43 41.88
N PRO A 698 -34.38 41.54 43.22
CA PRO A 698 -33.20 41.75 44.07
C PRO A 698 -32.19 40.60 43.98
N PHE A 699 -32.67 39.35 43.98
CA PHE A 699 -31.81 38.17 43.87
C PHE A 699 -31.13 38.08 42.49
N LEU A 700 -31.88 38.34 41.41
CA LEU A 700 -31.37 38.34 40.04
C LEU A 700 -30.24 39.37 39.85
N ARG A 701 -30.39 40.58 40.40
CA ARG A 701 -29.41 41.67 40.26
C ARG A 701 -28.04 41.35 40.88
N ARG A 702 -27.99 40.41 41.82
CA ARG A 702 -26.75 39.90 42.42
C ARG A 702 -26.32 38.53 41.89
N THR A 703 -27.08 37.93 40.97
CA THR A 703 -26.74 36.62 40.40
C THR A 703 -25.85 36.79 39.19
N TYR A 704 -24.69 36.14 39.21
CA TYR A 704 -23.71 36.09 38.13
C TYR A 704 -23.83 34.79 37.35
N TYR A 705 -23.71 34.90 36.03
CA TYR A 705 -23.80 33.77 35.10
C TYR A 705 -22.45 33.53 34.46
N TYR A 706 -22.07 32.26 34.33
CA TYR A 706 -20.85 31.87 33.63
C TYR A 706 -21.14 31.48 32.17
N ALA A 707 -20.47 32.13 31.20
CA ALA A 707 -20.65 31.81 29.77
C ALA A 707 -19.32 31.83 28.98
N LYS A 708 -19.13 30.85 28.09
CA LYS A 708 -17.98 30.82 27.15
C LYS A 708 -18.15 31.87 26.05
N ARG A 709 -17.09 32.61 25.67
CA ARG A 709 -17.09 33.69 24.66
C ARG A 709 -17.61 33.25 23.30
N LYS A 710 -17.45 31.98 22.91
CA LYS A 710 -18.05 31.41 21.69
C LYS A 710 -19.58 31.55 21.61
N HIS A 711 -20.27 31.71 22.75
CA HIS A 711 -21.72 31.89 22.81
C HIS A 711 -22.14 33.38 22.83
N VAL A 712 -21.19 34.31 23.01
CA VAL A 712 -21.41 35.76 23.02
C VAL A 712 -20.65 36.36 21.84
N LYS A 713 -21.32 36.47 20.69
CA LYS A 713 -20.75 37.11 19.48
C LYS A 713 -20.59 38.62 19.71
N LYS A 714 -19.57 39.23 19.08
CA LYS A 714 -19.29 40.68 19.17
C LYS A 714 -20.55 41.51 18.84
N GLY A 715 -20.79 42.59 19.59
CA GLY A 715 -21.90 43.54 19.36
C GLY A 715 -22.98 43.51 20.46
N LEU A 716 -24.27 43.44 20.08
CA LEU A 716 -25.41 43.58 20.99
C LEU A 716 -25.41 42.54 22.15
N LEU A 717 -25.02 41.30 21.87
CA LEU A 717 -24.96 40.23 22.88
C LEU A 717 -23.88 40.47 23.93
N GLU A 718 -22.74 41.05 23.54
CA GLU A 718 -21.66 41.43 24.46
C GLU A 718 -22.06 42.63 25.32
N TRP A 719 -22.76 43.61 24.72
CA TRP A 719 -23.35 44.74 25.43
C TRP A 719 -24.41 44.31 26.46
N LEU A 720 -25.22 43.30 26.14
CA LEU A 720 -26.22 42.71 27.05
C LEU A 720 -25.55 41.90 28.17
N ALA A 721 -24.52 41.11 27.85
CA ALA A 721 -23.78 40.29 28.83
C ALA A 721 -23.19 41.16 29.96
N GLY A 722 -22.55 42.28 29.61
CA GLY A 722 -21.99 43.22 30.59
C GLY A 722 -23.04 43.89 31.50
N ARG A 723 -24.31 43.95 31.07
CA ARG A 723 -25.43 44.57 31.80
C ARG A 723 -26.31 43.59 32.57
N CYS A 724 -26.08 42.29 32.42
CA CYS A 724 -26.85 41.20 33.03
C CYS A 724 -25.99 40.26 33.88
N ASN A 725 -24.87 40.75 34.45
CA ASN A 725 -23.94 39.98 35.28
C ASN A 725 -23.39 38.70 34.63
N VAL A 726 -23.19 38.68 33.31
CA VAL A 726 -22.63 37.51 32.63
C VAL A 726 -21.11 37.64 32.55
N ILE A 727 -20.39 36.73 33.20
CA ILE A 727 -18.94 36.59 33.13
C ILE A 727 -18.60 35.81 31.86
N VAL A 728 -17.97 36.49 30.88
CA VAL A 728 -17.66 35.93 29.55
C VAL A 728 -16.17 35.57 29.45
N VAL A 729 -15.86 34.31 29.12
CA VAL A 729 -14.48 33.78 29.18
C VAL A 729 -14.01 33.21 27.84
N GLU A 730 -12.76 33.52 27.44
CA GLU A 730 -12.08 32.88 26.30
C GLU A 730 -11.55 31.49 26.67
N VAL A 731 -11.86 30.49 25.82
CA VAL A 731 -11.35 29.13 26.00
C VAL A 731 -9.87 29.12 25.61
N GLY A 732 -9.00 28.62 26.50
CA GLY A 732 -7.57 28.41 26.23
C GLY A 732 -6.63 29.39 26.95
N ARG A 733 -6.92 30.70 26.99
CA ARG A 733 -5.95 31.68 27.51
C ARG A 733 -6.00 31.96 29.02
N ASP A 734 -7.16 31.99 29.68
CA ASP A 734 -7.22 32.48 31.09
C ASP A 734 -8.29 31.80 31.98
N VAL A 735 -8.23 30.48 32.14
CA VAL A 735 -9.14 29.75 33.07
C VAL A 735 -8.97 30.24 34.52
N GLN A 736 -7.75 30.56 34.91
CA GLN A 736 -7.39 31.07 36.24
C GLN A 736 -8.07 32.41 36.56
N ILE A 737 -8.05 33.38 35.64
CA ILE A 737 -8.71 34.68 35.82
C ILE A 737 -10.23 34.50 35.97
N SER A 738 -10.84 33.58 35.21
CA SER A 738 -12.28 33.33 35.32
C SER A 738 -12.71 32.79 36.68
N ILE A 739 -11.90 31.92 37.29
CA ILE A 739 -12.14 31.40 38.63
C ILE A 739 -11.99 32.52 39.66
N GLN A 740 -10.97 33.38 39.51
CA GLN A 740 -10.77 34.54 40.38
C GLN A 740 -11.94 35.54 40.31
N MET A 741 -12.49 35.81 39.12
CA MET A 741 -13.68 36.66 38.97
C MET A 741 -14.93 36.06 39.65
N MET A 742 -15.13 34.74 39.53
CA MET A 742 -16.24 34.06 40.22
C MET A 742 -16.08 34.11 41.74
N VAL A 743 -14.88 33.88 42.26
CA VAL A 743 -14.55 34.01 43.68
C VAL A 743 -14.79 35.44 44.18
N GLN A 744 -14.35 36.45 43.42
CA GLN A 744 -14.61 37.86 43.77
C GLN A 744 -16.11 38.21 43.76
N ALA A 745 -16.87 37.71 42.80
CA ALA A 745 -18.30 37.95 42.71
C ALA A 745 -19.02 37.44 43.97
N VAL A 746 -18.67 36.24 44.44
CA VAL A 746 -19.21 35.65 45.67
C VAL A 746 -18.75 36.41 46.92
N ARG A 747 -17.45 36.76 47.03
CA ARG A 747 -16.90 37.57 48.14
C ARG A 747 -17.57 38.95 48.26
N ARG A 748 -18.03 39.55 47.16
CA ARG A 748 -18.77 40.83 47.14
C ARG A 748 -20.27 40.66 47.44
N GLY A 749 -20.70 39.49 47.93
CA GLY A 749 -22.10 39.20 48.26
C GLY A 749 -22.97 38.82 47.06
N GLY A 750 -22.35 38.45 45.93
CA GLY A 750 -23.03 37.96 44.74
C GLY A 750 -23.37 36.46 44.82
N ASN A 751 -24.40 36.07 44.08
CA ASN A 751 -24.77 34.67 43.85
C ASN A 751 -24.16 34.17 42.54
N LEU A 752 -23.89 32.88 42.43
CA LEU A 752 -23.28 32.32 41.23
C LEU A 752 -24.13 31.17 40.68
N LEU A 753 -24.57 31.24 39.42
CA LEU A 753 -25.24 30.13 38.73
C LEU A 753 -24.25 29.38 37.85
N ILE A 754 -24.01 28.10 38.17
CA ILE A 754 -23.11 27.21 37.44
C ILE A 754 -23.85 25.96 36.95
N PHE A 755 -23.46 25.55 35.75
CA PHE A 755 -23.81 24.27 35.14
C PHE A 755 -22.56 23.35 35.17
N PRO A 756 -22.38 22.53 36.21
CA PRO A 756 -21.11 21.86 36.51
C PRO A 756 -20.75 20.74 35.53
N GLU A 757 -21.70 20.25 34.72
CA GLU A 757 -21.48 19.25 33.66
C GLU A 757 -20.53 19.77 32.57
N GLY A 758 -20.37 21.10 32.42
CA GLY A 758 -19.49 21.75 31.44
C GLY A 758 -19.89 21.58 29.96
N THR A 759 -20.78 20.62 29.69
CA THR A 759 -21.42 20.31 28.42
C THR A 759 -22.90 20.04 28.66
N ARG A 760 -23.72 20.16 27.62
CA ARG A 760 -25.16 19.88 27.70
C ARG A 760 -25.38 18.38 27.57
N SER A 761 -26.27 17.84 28.39
CA SER A 761 -26.74 16.46 28.33
C SER A 761 -27.24 16.12 26.92
N ALA A 762 -26.86 14.93 26.43
CA ALA A 762 -27.22 14.45 25.09
C ALA A 762 -28.57 13.70 25.09
N ASP A 763 -28.91 13.05 26.18
CA ASP A 763 -30.04 12.13 26.35
C ASP A 763 -31.00 12.55 27.48
N GLY A 764 -30.66 13.61 28.22
CA GLY A 764 -31.44 14.09 29.37
C GLY A 764 -30.98 13.52 30.70
N GLN A 765 -30.02 12.58 30.70
CA GLN A 765 -29.37 12.09 31.91
C GLN A 765 -28.33 13.10 32.41
N ILE A 766 -28.13 13.15 33.72
CA ILE A 766 -27.19 14.08 34.35
C ILE A 766 -25.76 13.56 34.16
N GLY A 767 -24.88 14.39 33.61
CA GLY A 767 -23.45 14.06 33.49
C GLY A 767 -22.70 14.19 34.82
N ASP A 768 -21.41 13.90 34.79
CA ASP A 768 -20.54 14.09 35.96
C ASP A 768 -20.35 15.57 36.28
N PHE A 769 -20.43 15.89 37.57
CA PHE A 769 -20.29 17.26 38.06
C PHE A 769 -18.82 17.57 38.33
N ARG A 770 -18.29 18.63 37.71
CA ARG A 770 -16.94 19.14 38.02
C ARG A 770 -16.89 19.64 39.47
N SER A 771 -15.85 19.25 40.22
CA SER A 771 -15.68 19.61 41.64
C SER A 771 -15.35 21.09 41.91
N THR A 772 -15.09 21.90 40.88
CA THR A 772 -14.65 23.29 41.03
C THR A 772 -15.64 24.15 41.84
N PHE A 773 -16.95 23.94 41.69
CA PHE A 773 -17.93 24.69 42.48
C PHE A 773 -17.97 24.23 43.95
N ALA A 774 -17.72 22.94 44.20
CA ALA A 774 -17.69 22.37 45.54
C ALA A 774 -16.47 22.88 46.32
N ALA A 775 -15.31 22.94 45.66
CA ALA A 775 -14.11 23.57 46.21
C ALA A 775 -14.35 25.05 46.57
N MET A 776 -14.97 25.83 45.68
CA MET A 776 -15.32 27.23 45.96
C MET A 776 -16.32 27.38 47.10
N ALA A 777 -17.30 26.47 47.20
CA ALA A 777 -18.31 26.50 48.26
C ALA A 777 -17.69 26.24 49.65
N LEU A 778 -16.81 25.23 49.74
CA LEU A 778 -16.09 24.89 50.97
C LEU A 778 -15.13 25.99 51.40
N GLU A 779 -14.38 26.55 50.45
CA GLU A 779 -13.35 27.55 50.75
C GLU A 779 -13.92 28.94 51.09
N LEU A 780 -15.05 29.31 50.49
CA LEU A 780 -15.72 30.59 50.74
C LEU A 780 -16.80 30.51 51.82
N ASP A 781 -17.01 29.32 52.39
CA ASP A 781 -18.07 29.01 53.36
C ASP A 781 -19.45 29.51 52.89
N VAL A 782 -19.83 29.14 51.65
CA VAL A 782 -21.11 29.53 51.04
C VAL A 782 -21.97 28.31 50.72
N PRO A 783 -23.30 28.38 50.96
CA PRO A 783 -24.18 27.26 50.70
C PRO A 783 -24.33 26.98 49.20
N VAL A 784 -24.43 25.69 48.87
CA VAL A 784 -24.82 25.21 47.53
C VAL A 784 -26.32 24.99 47.48
N ILE A 785 -26.98 25.52 46.46
CA ILE A 785 -28.42 25.34 46.22
C ILE A 785 -28.59 24.56 44.92
N PRO A 786 -28.95 23.27 45.01
CA PRO A 786 -29.15 22.44 43.83
C PRO A 786 -30.45 22.82 43.10
N VAL A 787 -30.41 22.88 41.77
CA VAL A 787 -31.54 23.27 40.92
C VAL A 787 -31.80 22.19 39.86
N ALA A 788 -32.94 21.52 39.96
CA ALA A 788 -33.33 20.48 39.00
C ALA A 788 -34.25 21.08 37.91
N ILE A 789 -33.80 20.99 36.66
CA ILE A 789 -34.51 21.43 35.47
C ILE A 789 -34.96 20.19 34.69
N SER A 790 -36.27 19.95 34.64
CA SER A 790 -36.87 18.82 33.91
C SER A 790 -37.68 19.28 32.71
N GLY A 791 -37.63 18.51 31.62
CA GLY A 791 -38.40 18.74 30.39
C GLY A 791 -37.77 19.72 29.39
N ALA A 792 -36.65 20.37 29.74
CA ALA A 792 -35.99 21.36 28.88
C ALA A 792 -35.39 20.75 27.60
N ILE A 793 -34.91 19.50 27.64
CA ILE A 793 -34.43 18.78 26.45
C ILE A 793 -35.54 18.54 25.41
N ARG A 794 -36.79 18.32 25.87
CA ARG A 794 -37.95 18.13 24.97
C ARG A 794 -38.43 19.46 24.41
N ALA A 795 -38.30 20.53 25.19
CA ALA A 795 -38.69 21.89 24.80
C ALA A 795 -37.84 22.43 23.63
N LEU A 796 -36.53 22.14 23.63
CA LEU A 796 -35.63 22.51 22.53
C LEU A 796 -34.57 21.41 22.27
N PRO A 797 -34.91 20.36 21.50
CA PRO A 797 -34.01 19.24 21.23
C PRO A 797 -32.73 19.67 20.50
N ARG A 798 -31.61 19.03 20.84
CA ARG A 798 -30.28 19.32 20.28
C ARG A 798 -30.32 19.21 18.75
N GLY A 799 -29.83 20.25 18.06
CA GLY A 799 -29.78 20.32 16.59
C GLY A 799 -31.02 20.93 15.91
N LYS A 800 -32.11 21.19 16.64
CA LYS A 800 -33.29 21.88 16.07
C LYS A 800 -33.30 23.37 16.43
N ARG A 801 -33.60 24.22 15.45
CA ARG A 801 -33.68 25.70 15.63
C ARG A 801 -35.03 26.19 16.15
N LEU A 802 -36.09 25.38 16.03
CA LEU A 802 -37.45 25.72 16.44
C LEU A 802 -37.85 24.96 17.72
N PRO A 803 -38.41 25.65 18.74
CA PRO A 803 -38.88 25.03 19.97
C PRO A 803 -40.14 24.18 19.75
N ARG A 804 -40.32 23.15 20.58
CA ARG A 804 -41.59 22.41 20.66
C ARG A 804 -42.54 23.17 21.59
N PHE A 805 -43.46 23.91 20.99
CA PHE A 805 -44.47 24.69 21.72
C PHE A 805 -45.28 23.83 22.69
N LEU A 806 -45.73 24.43 23.80
CA LEU A 806 -46.55 23.83 24.87
C LEU A 806 -45.90 22.69 25.66
N THR A 807 -44.59 22.45 25.49
CA THR A 807 -43.85 21.49 26.32
C THR A 807 -43.83 21.93 27.79
N ARG A 808 -43.98 20.98 28.73
CA ARG A 808 -43.87 21.24 30.17
C ARG A 808 -42.39 21.32 30.58
N VAL A 809 -42.02 22.40 31.26
CA VAL A 809 -40.67 22.59 31.84
C VAL A 809 -40.85 22.93 33.31
N THR A 810 -40.18 22.19 34.19
CA THR A 810 -40.28 22.40 35.65
C THR A 810 -38.90 22.71 36.22
N VAL A 811 -38.81 23.77 37.02
CA VAL A 811 -37.58 24.19 37.71
C VAL A 811 -37.78 24.04 39.22
N ARG A 812 -37.05 23.13 39.85
CA ARG A 812 -37.12 22.87 41.30
C ARG A 812 -35.88 23.41 41.99
N PHE A 813 -36.06 24.32 42.94
CA PHE A 813 -35.00 24.78 43.83
C PHE A 813 -35.00 23.88 45.08
N LEU A 814 -33.94 23.09 45.25
CA LEU A 814 -33.84 22.08 46.30
C LEU A 814 -33.26 22.69 47.60
N PRO A 815 -33.42 22.00 48.75
CA PRO A 815 -32.89 22.49 50.03
C PRO A 815 -31.38 22.79 49.95
N ARG A 816 -30.94 23.83 50.68
CA ARG A 816 -29.52 24.21 50.74
C ARG A 816 -28.67 23.08 51.31
N MET A 817 -27.48 22.89 50.74
CA MET A 817 -26.45 21.98 51.24
C MET A 817 -25.36 22.83 51.91
N SER A 818 -25.08 22.58 53.20
CA SER A 818 -24.02 23.28 53.93
C SER A 818 -22.65 22.71 53.59
N ALA A 819 -21.67 23.59 53.55
CA ALA A 819 -20.26 23.26 53.55
C ALA A 819 -19.84 22.84 54.99
N ASP A 820 -20.31 21.70 55.49
CA ASP A 820 -19.80 21.22 56.78
C ASP A 820 -18.31 20.88 56.62
N ASN A 821 -17.47 21.39 57.55
CA ASN A 821 -16.00 21.24 57.61
C ASN A 821 -15.45 19.79 57.55
N ARG A 822 -16.32 18.79 57.40
CA ARG A 822 -15.99 17.35 57.33
C ARG A 822 -16.27 16.73 55.95
N THR A 823 -16.73 17.51 54.97
CA THR A 823 -17.11 16.99 53.64
C THR A 823 -16.03 17.30 52.62
N SER A 824 -15.50 16.30 51.93
CA SER A 824 -14.51 16.51 50.85
C SER A 824 -15.16 17.17 49.62
N GLU A 825 -14.37 17.87 48.79
CA GLU A 825 -14.85 18.49 47.53
C GLU A 825 -15.59 17.49 46.63
N VAL A 826 -15.08 16.26 46.58
CA VAL A 826 -15.63 15.17 45.76
C VAL A 826 -17.00 14.73 46.31
N ASN A 827 -17.12 14.57 47.63
CA ASN A 827 -18.36 14.15 48.26
C ASN A 827 -19.48 15.20 48.09
N LEU A 828 -19.16 16.50 48.20
CA LEU A 828 -20.16 17.57 48.00
C LEU A 828 -20.63 17.63 46.53
N ALA A 829 -19.72 17.48 45.57
CA ALA A 829 -20.05 17.47 44.15
C ALA A 829 -20.95 16.28 43.77
N GLU A 830 -20.63 15.09 44.27
CA GLU A 830 -21.38 13.86 44.02
C GLU A 830 -22.75 13.88 44.70
N ALA A 831 -22.83 14.29 45.97
CA ALA A 831 -24.10 14.42 46.69
C ALA A 831 -25.04 15.45 46.03
N THR A 832 -24.49 16.57 45.52
CA THR A 832 -25.26 17.56 44.77
C THR A 832 -25.83 16.97 43.47
N ARG A 833 -25.04 16.19 42.75
CA ARG A 833 -25.45 15.51 41.50
C ARG A 833 -26.58 14.51 41.77
N GLU A 834 -26.42 13.65 42.77
CA GLU A 834 -27.41 12.64 43.13
C GLU A 834 -28.75 13.26 43.54
N LEU A 835 -28.72 14.33 44.33
CA LEU A 835 -29.93 15.02 44.77
C LEU A 835 -30.68 15.62 43.57
N ILE A 836 -29.98 16.21 42.61
CA ILE A 836 -30.60 16.71 41.38
C ILE A 836 -31.15 15.55 40.56
N ALA A 837 -30.40 14.46 40.40
CA ALA A 837 -30.80 13.28 39.62
C ALA A 837 -32.14 12.69 40.10
N GLN A 838 -32.35 12.58 41.42
CA GLN A 838 -33.59 12.08 42.01
C GLN A 838 -34.82 12.88 41.59
N HIS A 839 -34.65 14.18 41.33
CA HIS A 839 -35.73 15.12 41.02
C HIS A 839 -35.95 15.37 39.52
N LEU A 840 -35.22 14.66 38.64
CA LEU A 840 -35.36 14.72 37.18
C LEU A 840 -36.28 13.65 36.58
N SER A 841 -36.77 12.71 37.40
CA SER A 841 -37.68 11.62 36.99
C SER A 841 -39.09 12.07 36.63
#